data_AF-A0AAU5QSI7-F1
#
_entry.id   AF-A0AAU5QSI7-F1
#
_cell.length_a   1.000
_cell.length_b   1.000
_cell.length_c   1.000
_cell.angle_alpha   90.00
_cell.angle_beta   90.00
_cell.angle_gamma   90.00
#
_symmetry.space_group_name_H-M   'P 1'
#
loop_
_entity.id
_entity.type
_entity.pdbx_description
1 polymer ?
#
loop_
_entity_poly.entity_id
_entity_poly.type
_entity_poly.pdbx_seq_one_letter_code
_entity_poly.pdbx_strand_id
1 'polypeptide(L)'
;MTAGTHGDDPSGNALAGLFDTAVVAALRTTFGDRLRQPYMRWQRVGYSGAVLSRVLYTRPDGGDDHLILKVLPTAEEAGEPDRHNRARALAPDFADRHMVLQPFPPLDLPDGRRIMFQSVEEDLSNTDTLDKIRTSDLPGACAALVRLLLVDWNGADGRQVLRRPAPTVAQYLRDELRDALSPGRTAYTWADSRHLLSPDDDCVEMPDEPEPRLLPNPVTALRPDSALGSATVENLIGHTHGDLHQGNVLVPLRGRLSQADGRAALRLIDLSHYASDAPLSRDVVALVLSLCGDHLSSLEHGTRRGEGAEDLIELVLDPWREESSGLLPQSLDASVRAVHRTCHDILPPSHREYWHLQYLLSVLAGALVHLSYVKHGEWGRWWFFRLAARAAHAVFRALRPNARLPANPWRPPLICRFVPGTAHSKKPAEAAPRPIHWLSTTAYGLLTAPGGLVGRQRETDAVRAFVSGSGPDTPGALVVRAVGGMGKSALVWSFLQTGLTEVQRQEHSAFDIGVWWSFSDLGGEAGALVRSLATLGGPTSNARTDSELSRALSVVQNRRCLLVLDALERQLPVYQSGQARSRPDAIGRSAGAGEEDAGAGSGTGEGGLGLGIVDERIVALIRSVLDGGESRLLVTTRLVPPLLEESRKVAHLDLGPLDTAESSLLSGRFGVSGDPVLATEIERLTGGHPLLTQIVCRALGARLVAPSELATAVAHSSIPEHVTDEVAVASAAVLDMVVTALSDRERRTAHVAASAAYAWTTAEVHAMLRRLGYAAESTDATEHTLSRLFGLGLMGRVTDGYAPDRWSMHPVVKAALAREGDAGSVSLAVLTELRAKGADVTPPRVRGLGDLRGPLEFFHALCDRADADPALPGVYDEAGSHYLRALHTPLTFSIREHQERMTLLNRLWPRGIRSDSPLRIPQIRTGVHNAAAMTYQWLGHNTRAAQLLREALHTPGRGADPTAWSNLASVLLYTDALEEAGDAAVTAVRHALANSADTSVPLTYLALVLAQSGRPVEGVLRLRDRLGSAYPTPEWLALRDGDLARWVGEPERALRLGKRSLTLANTRRNGYIAPLIEAARLTGQCLVEVGRRSDALPLLEQALSRTRQFVLVQEELPIRVALARAYAPSDPQRALRLLAEGFDHRGEGEYRWFTAEAHATRGEILRDLGRPDAAERHRARALALASEPTGWEYAPLLRRLKPSLLADGERPLPAQVLALLAEWA
;
A
#
# COMPACT_ATOMS: atom_id res chain seq x y z
N MET A 1 -11.92 33.26 27.14
CA MET A 1 -11.68 34.09 28.35
C MET A 1 -12.25 33.34 29.54
N THR A 2 -11.38 32.85 30.41
CA THR A 2 -11.69 32.36 31.75
C THR A 2 -10.56 32.86 32.63
N ALA A 3 -10.88 33.74 33.57
CA ALA A 3 -9.93 34.39 34.46
C ALA A 3 -9.57 33.41 35.60
N GLY A 4 -8.31 33.00 35.65
CA GLY A 4 -7.69 32.34 36.80
C GLY A 4 -6.73 33.31 37.46
N THR A 5 -6.95 33.58 38.74
CA THR A 5 -6.10 34.39 39.61
C THR A 5 -4.74 33.69 39.82
N HIS A 6 -3.66 34.26 39.29
CA HIS A 6 -2.29 33.90 39.66
C HIS A 6 -1.73 34.96 40.63
N GLY A 7 -1.16 34.49 41.73
CA GLY A 7 -0.53 35.32 42.74
C GLY A 7 0.66 36.10 42.17
N ASP A 8 0.75 37.36 42.58
CA ASP A 8 1.94 38.19 42.41
C ASP A 8 3.13 37.54 43.16
N ASP A 9 4.17 37.17 42.41
CA ASP A 9 5.52 36.98 42.96
C ASP A 9 6.26 38.33 42.84
N PRO A 10 6.48 39.08 43.94
CA PRO A 10 7.11 40.39 43.92
C PRO A 10 8.64 40.33 43.85
N SER A 11 9.25 39.15 43.66
CA SER A 11 10.70 38.96 43.75
C SER A 11 11.36 38.62 42.40
N GLY A 12 11.48 39.62 41.52
CA GLY A 12 12.74 39.81 40.78
C GLY A 12 13.19 38.79 39.72
N ASN A 13 12.30 38.08 39.00
CA ASN A 13 12.73 37.32 37.81
C ASN A 13 11.71 37.20 36.66
N ALA A 14 10.95 38.26 36.37
CA ALA A 14 9.93 38.26 35.31
C ALA A 14 10.46 37.94 33.90
N LEU A 15 11.73 38.29 33.58
CA LEU A 15 12.36 37.93 32.30
C LEU A 15 12.90 36.48 32.27
N ALA A 16 13.18 35.86 33.42
CA ALA A 16 13.66 34.48 33.51
C ALA A 16 12.59 33.44 33.13
N GLY A 17 11.31 33.84 33.13
CA GLY A 17 10.22 33.04 32.56
C GLY A 17 10.10 33.14 31.04
N LEU A 18 10.88 33.99 30.38
CA LEU A 18 10.88 34.17 28.92
C LEU A 18 12.17 33.68 28.26
N PHE A 19 13.33 33.88 28.89
CA PHE A 19 14.62 33.53 28.29
C PHE A 19 15.54 32.84 29.29
N ASP A 20 16.55 32.15 28.76
CA ASP A 20 17.60 31.55 29.59
C ASP A 20 18.47 32.59 30.31
N THR A 21 19.26 32.11 31.26
CA THR A 21 20.07 32.94 32.15
C THR A 21 21.09 33.82 31.42
N ALA A 22 21.64 33.38 30.28
CA ALA A 22 22.61 34.14 29.52
C ALA A 22 21.95 35.34 28.82
N VAL A 23 20.80 35.12 28.18
CA VAL A 23 20.00 36.19 27.55
C VAL A 23 19.54 37.21 28.59
N VAL A 24 19.01 36.74 29.72
CA VAL A 24 18.53 37.62 30.80
C VAL A 24 19.67 38.46 31.39
N ALA A 25 20.85 37.87 31.58
CA ALA A 25 22.02 38.61 32.07
C ALA A 25 22.45 39.73 31.12
N ALA A 26 22.49 39.47 29.81
CA ALA A 26 22.84 40.47 28.80
C ALA A 26 21.82 41.61 28.72
N LEU A 27 20.51 41.29 28.76
CA LEU A 27 19.45 42.29 28.76
C LEU A 27 19.47 43.16 30.03
N ARG A 28 19.71 42.56 31.20
CA ARG A 28 19.83 43.31 32.47
C ARG A 28 21.07 44.22 32.49
N THR A 29 22.19 43.73 31.99
CA THR A 29 23.43 44.53 31.90
C THR A 29 23.22 45.76 31.02
N THR A 30 22.46 45.62 29.93
CA THR A 30 22.27 46.69 28.94
C THR A 30 21.15 47.66 29.32
N PHE A 31 20.01 47.16 29.81
CA PHE A 31 18.78 47.94 29.99
C PHE A 31 18.34 48.08 31.46
N GLY A 32 18.97 47.40 32.41
CA GLY A 32 18.56 47.38 33.82
C GLY A 32 17.09 46.94 33.97
N ASP A 33 16.34 47.65 34.81
CA ASP A 33 14.91 47.40 35.06
C ASP A 33 13.98 48.03 34.01
N ARG A 34 14.52 48.68 32.98
CA ARG A 34 13.72 49.31 31.92
C ARG A 34 13.07 48.32 30.97
N LEU A 35 13.54 47.07 30.95
CA LEU A 35 12.89 45.98 30.21
C LEU A 35 12.07 45.11 31.14
N ARG A 36 10.78 44.98 30.85
CA ARG A 36 9.84 44.17 31.65
C ARG A 36 8.97 43.27 30.78
N GLN A 37 8.51 42.17 31.38
CA GLN A 37 7.57 41.26 30.76
C GLN A 37 6.17 41.92 30.68
N PRO A 38 5.49 41.89 29.52
CA PRO A 38 4.10 42.34 29.41
C PRO A 38 3.16 41.39 30.15
N TYR A 39 2.01 41.92 30.62
CA TYR A 39 0.96 41.15 31.30
C TYR A 39 0.51 39.92 30.49
N MET A 40 0.34 40.09 29.17
CA MET A 40 0.09 38.99 28.24
C MET A 40 1.42 38.44 27.73
N ARG A 41 1.79 37.24 28.20
CA ARG A 41 2.98 36.55 27.71
C ARG A 41 2.79 36.15 26.24
N TRP A 42 3.70 36.61 25.39
CA TRP A 42 3.79 36.17 24.00
C TRP A 42 5.22 35.74 23.70
N GLN A 43 5.36 34.48 23.32
CA GLN A 43 6.62 33.89 22.91
C GLN A 43 6.37 32.92 21.76
N ARG A 44 7.26 32.93 20.76
CA ARG A 44 7.27 31.98 19.67
C ARG A 44 8.69 31.50 19.43
N VAL A 45 8.82 30.25 19.03
CA VAL A 45 10.07 29.70 18.50
C VAL A 45 9.90 29.61 16.99
N GLY A 46 10.75 30.33 16.25
CA GLY A 46 10.77 30.31 14.78
C GLY A 46 11.34 29.00 14.25
N TYR A 47 11.15 28.74 12.95
CA TYR A 47 11.64 27.53 12.28
C TYR A 47 13.18 27.40 12.28
N SER A 48 13.89 28.51 12.42
CA SER A 48 15.34 28.59 12.64
C SER A 48 15.79 28.16 14.04
N GLY A 49 14.85 28.00 14.98
CA GLY A 49 15.15 27.89 16.41
C GLY A 49 15.30 29.25 17.10
N ALA A 50 15.11 30.36 16.37
CA ALA A 50 15.12 31.70 16.96
C ALA A 50 13.96 31.89 17.94
N VAL A 51 14.23 32.47 19.10
CA VAL A 51 13.22 32.73 20.12
C VAL A 51 12.75 34.17 20.01
N LEU A 52 11.47 34.37 19.69
CA LEU A 52 10.83 35.67 19.65
C LEU A 52 9.99 35.88 20.91
N SER A 53 10.16 37.00 21.59
CA SER A 53 9.26 37.37 22.70
C SER A 53 9.00 38.88 22.74
N ARG A 54 7.79 39.22 23.19
CA ARG A 54 7.38 40.61 23.38
C ARG A 54 7.85 41.09 24.74
N VAL A 55 8.45 42.27 24.78
CA VAL A 55 8.82 42.98 26.01
C VAL A 55 8.33 44.42 25.99
N LEU A 56 8.25 45.01 27.16
CA LEU A 56 8.00 46.43 27.37
C LEU A 56 9.32 47.11 27.69
N TYR A 57 9.61 48.19 26.96
CA TYR A 57 10.71 49.08 27.25
C TYR A 57 10.19 50.40 27.80
N THR A 58 10.53 50.71 29.05
CA THR A 58 10.18 51.99 29.66
C THR A 58 11.20 53.04 29.22
N ARG A 59 10.74 54.00 28.43
CA ARG A 59 11.50 55.15 27.94
C ARG A 59 11.93 56.05 29.11
N PRO A 60 13.01 56.84 28.96
CA PRO A 60 13.47 57.78 29.99
C PRO A 60 12.43 58.83 30.43
N ASP A 61 11.45 59.14 29.57
CA ASP A 61 10.35 60.07 29.83
C ASP A 61 9.15 59.41 30.55
N GLY A 62 9.23 58.12 30.86
CA GLY A 62 8.20 57.36 31.56
C GLY A 62 7.15 56.69 30.67
N GLY A 63 7.24 56.83 29.34
CA GLY A 63 6.39 56.09 28.40
C GLY A 63 6.86 54.64 28.22
N ASP A 64 5.97 53.72 27.86
CA ASP A 64 6.34 52.34 27.50
C ASP A 64 6.21 52.10 26.01
N ASP A 65 7.25 51.54 25.41
CA ASP A 65 7.24 51.04 24.04
C ASP A 65 7.17 49.50 24.03
N HIS A 66 6.45 48.95 23.06
CA HIS A 66 6.44 47.51 22.81
C HIS A 66 7.58 47.14 21.86
N LEU A 67 8.36 46.13 22.24
CA LEU A 67 9.42 45.59 21.41
C LEU A 67 9.23 44.09 21.20
N ILE A 68 9.67 43.60 20.05
CA ILE A 68 9.93 42.18 19.83
C ILE A 68 11.43 41.96 19.95
N LEU A 69 11.82 41.08 20.87
CA LEU A 69 13.17 40.54 20.99
C LEU A 69 13.25 39.26 20.17
N LYS A 70 14.22 39.16 19.26
CA LYS A 70 14.54 37.93 18.52
C LYS A 70 15.94 37.46 18.93
N VAL A 71 16.02 36.30 19.58
CA VAL A 71 17.28 35.65 19.97
C VAL A 71 17.69 34.68 18.87
N LEU A 72 18.84 34.92 18.25
CA LEU A 72 19.34 34.23 17.07
C LEU A 72 20.30 33.10 17.48
N PRO A 73 20.02 31.83 17.13
CA PRO A 73 20.72 30.66 17.67
C PRO A 73 22.03 30.30 16.96
N THR A 74 22.34 30.85 15.79
CA THR A 74 23.54 30.49 15.00
C THR A 74 24.30 31.71 14.46
N ALA A 75 25.59 31.53 14.13
CA ALA A 75 26.45 32.57 13.55
C ALA A 75 25.98 33.05 12.15
N GLU A 76 25.32 32.18 11.37
CA GLU A 76 24.77 32.51 10.04
C GLU A 76 23.55 33.45 10.16
N GLU A 77 22.71 33.18 11.17
CA GLU A 77 21.52 33.98 11.51
C GLU A 77 21.89 35.25 12.29
N ALA A 78 23.02 35.26 13.02
CA ALA A 78 23.57 36.45 13.68
C ALA A 78 23.86 37.61 12.70
N GLY A 79 23.93 37.36 11.39
CA GLY A 79 24.06 38.41 10.38
C GLY A 79 22.75 39.13 10.02
N GLU A 80 21.58 38.67 10.47
CA GLU A 80 20.28 39.30 10.19
C GLU A 80 20.20 40.77 10.64
N PRO A 81 20.61 41.16 11.88
CA PRO A 81 20.59 42.56 12.30
C PRO A 81 21.46 43.46 11.42
N ASP A 82 22.61 42.95 10.95
CA ASP A 82 23.52 43.70 10.08
C ASP A 82 22.92 43.89 8.69
N ARG A 83 22.23 42.87 8.17
CA ARG A 83 21.50 42.96 6.89
C ARG A 83 20.31 43.91 6.98
N HIS A 84 19.58 43.90 8.09
CA HIS A 84 18.50 44.84 8.37
C HIS A 84 19.00 46.29 8.38
N ASN A 85 20.06 46.57 9.15
CA ASN A 85 20.70 47.88 9.21
C ASN A 85 21.23 48.32 7.83
N ARG A 86 21.80 47.39 7.05
CA ARG A 86 22.26 47.66 5.69
C ARG A 86 21.11 48.02 4.75
N ALA A 87 19.98 47.30 4.82
CA ALA A 87 18.80 47.61 4.02
C ALA A 87 18.27 49.02 4.31
N ARG A 88 18.22 49.40 5.60
CA ARG A 88 17.86 50.75 6.02
C ARG A 88 18.85 51.81 5.55
N ALA A 89 20.15 51.54 5.65
CA ALA A 89 21.18 52.50 5.25
C ALA A 89 21.18 52.77 3.74
N LEU A 90 20.90 51.75 2.92
CA LEU A 90 20.88 51.87 1.47
C LEU A 90 19.57 52.43 0.92
N ALA A 91 18.44 52.23 1.63
CA ALA A 91 17.13 52.71 1.21
C ALA A 91 16.33 53.28 2.41
N PRO A 92 16.77 54.42 3.01
CA PRO A 92 16.20 54.95 4.24
C PRO A 92 14.71 55.31 4.10
N ASP A 93 14.35 56.00 3.02
CA ASP A 93 12.95 56.40 2.76
C ASP A 93 12.01 55.20 2.60
N PHE A 94 12.51 54.08 2.06
CA PHE A 94 11.73 52.85 1.96
C PHE A 94 11.61 52.17 3.32
N ALA A 95 12.73 52.03 4.03
CA ALA A 95 12.77 51.34 5.31
C ALA A 95 11.90 52.02 6.37
N ASP A 96 11.92 53.35 6.47
CA ASP A 96 11.10 54.08 7.45
C ASP A 96 9.59 53.92 7.19
N ARG A 97 9.18 53.64 5.94
CA ARG A 97 7.76 53.49 5.56
C ARG A 97 7.29 52.03 5.53
N HIS A 98 8.15 51.12 5.08
CA HIS A 98 7.76 49.78 4.66
C HIS A 98 8.56 48.67 5.35
N MET A 99 9.41 48.97 6.33
CA MET A 99 10.09 47.96 7.14
C MET A 99 9.77 48.15 8.61
N VAL A 100 9.78 47.07 9.38
CA VAL A 100 9.85 47.17 10.85
C VAL A 100 11.25 47.61 11.24
N LEU A 101 11.39 48.60 12.13
CA LEU A 101 12.69 49.17 12.46
C LEU A 101 13.40 48.41 13.58
N GLN A 102 14.72 48.52 13.61
CA GLN A 102 15.55 48.06 14.72
C GLN A 102 15.91 49.27 15.60
N PRO A 103 15.24 49.47 16.76
CA PRO A 103 15.42 50.67 17.58
C PRO A 103 16.72 50.65 18.41
N PHE A 104 17.32 49.48 18.62
CA PHE A 104 18.55 49.32 19.39
C PHE A 104 19.60 48.49 18.63
N PRO A 105 20.90 48.76 18.82
CA PRO A 105 21.95 47.90 18.30
C PRO A 105 21.78 46.45 18.77
N PRO A 106 22.17 45.45 17.97
CA PRO A 106 22.09 44.07 18.40
C PRO A 106 23.06 43.79 19.56
N LEU A 107 22.74 42.81 20.41
CA LEU A 107 23.62 42.38 21.51
C LEU A 107 24.24 41.03 21.21
N ASP A 108 25.57 40.94 21.29
CA ASP A 108 26.32 39.69 21.18
C ASP A 108 26.37 38.97 22.54
N LEU A 109 26.11 37.66 22.52
CA LEU A 109 26.19 36.80 23.69
C LEU A 109 27.52 36.01 23.70
N PRO A 110 28.06 35.66 24.89
CA PRO A 110 29.33 34.93 24.99
C PRO A 110 29.34 33.54 24.33
N ASP A 111 28.16 32.95 24.13
CA ASP A 111 27.96 31.66 23.48
C ASP A 111 27.80 31.75 21.96
N GLY A 112 28.01 32.94 21.37
CA GLY A 112 27.93 33.19 19.93
C GLY A 112 26.53 33.48 19.41
N ARG A 113 25.50 33.49 20.27
CA ARG A 113 24.14 33.94 19.91
C ARG A 113 24.07 35.47 19.85
N ARG A 114 23.05 36.01 19.17
CA ARG A 114 22.84 37.46 19.06
C ARG A 114 21.38 37.83 19.32
N ILE A 115 21.14 38.97 19.96
CA ILE A 115 19.79 39.50 20.23
C ILE A 115 19.51 40.68 19.30
N MET A 116 18.39 40.61 18.59
CA MET A 116 17.83 41.69 17.78
C MET A 116 16.61 42.31 18.46
N PHE A 117 16.42 43.61 18.26
CA PHE A 117 15.27 44.37 18.75
C PHE A 117 14.46 44.86 17.55
N GLN A 118 13.14 44.71 17.58
CA GLN A 118 12.24 45.20 16.54
C GLN A 118 11.16 46.08 17.17
N SER A 119 10.95 47.27 16.59
CA SER A 119 9.94 48.20 17.06
C SER A 119 8.53 47.74 16.67
N VAL A 120 7.58 48.00 17.54
CA VAL A 120 6.16 47.78 17.30
C VAL A 120 5.46 49.12 17.47
N GLU A 121 5.56 49.98 16.45
CA GLU A 121 4.99 51.34 16.49
C GLU A 121 3.46 51.36 16.32
N GLU A 122 2.87 50.28 15.81
CA GLU A 122 1.42 50.16 15.60
C GLU A 122 0.80 49.18 16.59
N ASP A 123 -0.47 49.43 16.93
CA ASP A 123 -1.29 48.50 17.69
C ASP A 123 -1.37 47.15 16.94
N LEU A 124 -0.59 46.16 17.40
CA LEU A 124 -0.58 44.78 16.88
C LEU A 124 -1.98 44.13 16.88
N SER A 125 -2.97 44.72 17.56
CA SER A 125 -4.35 44.26 17.46
C SER A 125 -5.02 44.60 16.11
N ASN A 126 -4.37 45.43 15.28
CA ASN A 126 -4.91 45.97 14.03
C ASN A 126 -4.04 45.67 12.78
N THR A 127 -3.04 44.80 12.90
CA THR A 127 -2.18 44.32 11.81
C THR A 127 -2.10 42.80 11.83
N ASP A 128 -1.98 42.18 10.67
CA ASP A 128 -1.80 40.72 10.53
C ASP A 128 -0.85 40.42 9.37
N THR A 129 -0.53 39.16 9.14
CA THR A 129 0.29 38.75 7.99
C THR A 129 -0.56 38.52 6.74
N LEU A 130 0.05 38.60 5.55
CA LEU A 130 -0.66 38.45 4.27
C LEU A 130 -1.38 37.09 4.14
N ASP A 131 -0.95 36.05 4.83
CA ASP A 131 -1.63 34.73 4.84
C ASP A 131 -2.93 34.72 5.68
N LYS A 132 -3.25 35.81 6.39
CA LYS A 132 -4.41 35.92 7.29
C LYS A 132 -5.52 36.84 6.78
N ILE A 133 -5.34 37.50 5.63
CA ILE A 133 -6.38 38.37 5.07
C ILE A 133 -7.47 37.59 4.35
N ARG A 134 -8.58 38.28 4.05
CA ARG A 134 -9.69 37.69 3.28
C ARG A 134 -9.20 37.31 1.89
N THR A 135 -9.60 36.13 1.42
CA THR A 135 -9.23 35.60 0.11
C THR A 135 -9.63 36.49 -1.07
N SER A 136 -10.68 37.31 -0.93
CA SER A 136 -11.10 38.30 -1.92
C SER A 136 -10.10 39.45 -2.11
N ASP A 137 -9.36 39.79 -1.06
CA ASP A 137 -8.48 40.96 -1.02
C ASP A 137 -7.04 40.61 -1.40
N LEU A 138 -6.72 39.31 -1.40
CA LEU A 138 -5.39 38.76 -1.68
C LEU A 138 -4.81 39.15 -3.06
N PRO A 139 -5.57 39.14 -4.17
CA PRO A 139 -5.03 39.56 -5.46
C PRO A 139 -4.61 41.04 -5.48
N GLY A 140 -5.39 41.91 -4.83
CA GLY A 140 -5.09 43.33 -4.72
C GLY A 140 -3.87 43.59 -3.84
N ALA A 141 -3.76 42.88 -2.72
CA ALA A 141 -2.61 42.96 -1.83
C ALA A 141 -1.32 42.45 -2.51
N CYS A 142 -1.39 41.35 -3.26
CA CYS A 142 -0.25 40.83 -4.02
C CYS A 142 0.21 41.83 -5.10
N ALA A 143 -0.72 42.44 -5.84
CA ALA A 143 -0.38 43.47 -6.82
C ALA A 143 0.27 44.71 -6.17
N ALA A 144 -0.24 45.16 -5.02
CA ALA A 144 0.35 46.26 -4.27
C ALA A 144 1.77 45.93 -3.78
N LEU A 145 1.98 44.69 -3.30
CA LEU A 145 3.30 44.21 -2.87
C LEU A 145 4.30 44.19 -4.03
N VAL A 146 3.93 43.68 -5.21
CA VAL A 146 4.83 43.69 -6.37
C VAL A 146 5.20 45.11 -6.80
N ARG A 147 4.25 46.05 -6.77
CA ARG A 147 4.55 47.47 -7.00
C ARG A 147 5.55 48.00 -5.96
N LEU A 148 5.33 47.70 -4.69
CA LEU A 148 6.22 48.11 -3.61
C LEU A 148 7.65 47.57 -3.82
N LEU A 149 7.81 46.30 -4.22
CA LEU A 149 9.12 45.69 -4.45
C LEU A 149 9.83 46.24 -5.70
N LEU A 150 9.14 46.33 -6.83
CA LEU A 150 9.77 46.68 -8.11
C LEU A 150 9.85 48.18 -8.36
N VAL A 151 8.94 48.97 -7.78
CA VAL A 151 8.84 50.43 -7.99
C VAL A 151 9.28 51.21 -6.77
N ASP A 152 8.71 50.96 -5.60
CA ASP A 152 8.98 51.79 -4.43
C ASP A 152 10.36 51.49 -3.83
N TRP A 153 10.80 50.23 -3.83
CA TRP A 153 12.12 49.82 -3.33
C TRP A 153 13.24 50.02 -4.35
N ASN A 154 12.96 49.78 -5.64
CA ASN A 154 13.96 49.73 -6.72
C ASN A 154 13.85 50.87 -7.76
N GLY A 155 12.86 51.75 -7.61
CA GLY A 155 12.64 52.95 -8.43
C GLY A 155 11.89 52.69 -9.75
N ALA A 156 10.88 53.53 -10.05
CA ALA A 156 10.04 53.45 -11.26
C ALA A 156 10.79 53.56 -12.60
N ASP A 157 11.90 54.31 -12.61
CA ASP A 157 12.64 54.66 -13.84
C ASP A 157 13.82 53.72 -14.13
N GLY A 158 14.01 52.64 -13.34
CA GLY A 158 15.12 51.71 -13.50
C GLY A 158 16.52 52.30 -13.19
N ARG A 159 16.59 53.51 -12.61
CA ARG A 159 17.88 54.19 -12.30
C ARG A 159 18.72 53.47 -11.24
N GLN A 160 18.10 52.65 -10.39
CA GLN A 160 18.79 51.79 -9.43
C GLN A 160 18.85 50.32 -9.87
N VAL A 161 18.14 49.95 -10.95
CA VAL A 161 18.18 48.58 -11.50
C VAL A 161 19.45 48.45 -12.32
N LEU A 162 20.41 47.70 -11.77
CA LEU A 162 21.66 47.43 -12.47
C LEU A 162 21.46 46.22 -13.38
N ARG A 163 22.04 46.30 -14.59
CA ARG A 163 22.23 45.12 -15.43
C ARG A 163 23.53 44.46 -15.04
N ARG A 164 23.46 43.21 -14.57
CA ARG A 164 24.66 42.41 -14.27
C ARG A 164 25.20 41.81 -15.58
N PRO A 165 26.53 41.79 -15.82
CA PRO A 165 27.13 41.08 -16.95
C PRO A 165 26.71 39.61 -16.93
N ALA A 166 26.33 39.05 -18.07
CA ALA A 166 25.57 37.81 -18.18
C ALA A 166 26.22 36.61 -17.46
N PRO A 167 25.82 36.24 -16.21
CA PRO A 167 26.33 35.03 -15.59
C PRO A 167 25.87 33.81 -16.38
N THR A 168 26.57 32.69 -16.20
CA THR A 168 26.05 31.40 -16.66
C THR A 168 24.84 30.99 -15.82
N VAL A 169 23.93 30.19 -16.37
CA VAL A 169 22.80 29.61 -15.64
C VAL A 169 23.30 28.87 -14.40
N ALA A 170 24.41 28.14 -14.51
CA ALA A 170 25.02 27.46 -13.39
C ALA A 170 25.45 28.43 -12.27
N GLN A 171 26.04 29.58 -12.63
CA GLN A 171 26.40 30.61 -11.65
C GLN A 171 25.16 31.27 -11.03
N TYR A 172 24.15 31.59 -11.84
CA TYR A 172 22.87 32.11 -11.37
C TYR A 172 22.25 31.19 -10.32
N LEU A 173 22.15 29.89 -10.62
CA LEU A 173 21.53 28.92 -9.72
C LEU A 173 22.34 28.74 -8.43
N ARG A 174 23.68 28.78 -8.48
CA ARG A 174 24.49 28.74 -7.25
C ARG A 174 24.27 29.96 -6.36
N ASP A 175 24.22 31.15 -6.97
CA ASP A 175 23.97 32.41 -6.24
C ASP A 175 22.57 32.38 -5.57
N GLU A 176 21.55 31.86 -6.25
CA GLU A 176 20.17 31.79 -5.74
C GLU A 176 19.93 30.66 -4.73
N LEU A 177 20.57 29.50 -4.91
CA LEU A 177 20.35 28.32 -4.06
C LEU A 177 21.00 28.44 -2.68
N ARG A 178 22.02 29.30 -2.52
CA ARG A 178 22.65 29.61 -1.22
C ARG A 178 22.96 28.33 -0.41
N ASP A 179 23.68 27.42 -1.03
CA ASP A 179 24.06 26.11 -0.47
C ASP A 179 22.91 25.13 -0.17
N ALA A 180 21.66 25.37 -0.61
CA ALA A 180 20.56 24.43 -0.38
C ALA A 180 20.86 23.01 -0.91
N LEU A 181 21.60 22.93 -2.02
CA LEU A 181 22.10 21.68 -2.63
C LEU A 181 23.56 21.36 -2.26
N SER A 182 24.09 21.88 -1.16
CA SER A 182 25.42 21.48 -0.66
C SER A 182 25.32 20.19 0.18
N PRO A 183 26.36 19.33 0.17
CA PRO A 183 26.35 18.06 0.93
C PRO A 183 25.93 18.23 2.39
N GLY A 184 25.03 17.37 2.87
CA GLY A 184 24.49 17.42 4.24
C GLY A 184 23.31 18.37 4.43
N ARG A 185 22.85 19.07 3.39
CA ARG A 185 21.60 19.84 3.39
C ARG A 185 20.42 19.00 2.91
N THR A 186 19.20 19.41 3.25
CA THR A 186 17.99 18.61 3.04
C THR A 186 17.66 18.42 1.56
N ALA A 187 17.77 19.46 0.71
CA ALA A 187 17.56 19.30 -0.73
C ALA A 187 18.63 18.42 -1.39
N TYR A 188 19.91 18.54 -0.98
CA TYR A 188 20.96 17.64 -1.46
C TYR A 188 20.62 16.19 -1.13
N THR A 189 20.27 15.92 0.13
CA THR A 189 19.92 14.56 0.60
C THR A 189 18.72 14.00 -0.17
N TRP A 190 17.71 14.83 -0.43
CA TRP A 190 16.53 14.45 -1.21
C TRP A 190 16.87 14.13 -2.67
N ALA A 191 17.77 14.92 -3.28
CA ALA A 191 18.24 14.70 -4.64
C ALA A 191 19.15 13.46 -4.76
N ASP A 192 20.06 13.28 -3.80
CA ASP A 192 20.99 12.16 -3.71
C ASP A 192 20.27 10.82 -3.56
N SER A 193 19.26 10.76 -2.69
CA SER A 193 18.45 9.55 -2.49
C SER A 193 17.67 9.12 -3.75
N ARG A 194 17.61 9.98 -4.77
CA ARG A 194 16.97 9.74 -6.07
C ARG A 194 17.98 9.63 -7.21
N HIS A 195 19.27 9.59 -6.89
CA HIS A 195 20.38 9.54 -7.85
C HIS A 195 20.42 10.73 -8.82
N LEU A 196 19.79 11.86 -8.46
CA LEU A 196 19.70 13.06 -9.31
C LEU A 196 21.03 13.83 -9.42
N LEU A 197 22.00 13.53 -8.55
CA LEU A 197 23.33 14.15 -8.50
C LEU A 197 24.38 13.44 -9.36
N SER A 198 23.99 12.36 -10.07
CA SER A 198 24.89 11.59 -10.92
C SER A 198 25.55 12.48 -11.99
N PRO A 199 26.88 12.42 -12.16
CA PRO A 199 27.58 13.26 -13.10
C PRO A 199 27.31 12.92 -14.58
N ASP A 200 26.61 11.82 -14.86
CA ASP A 200 26.37 11.35 -16.22
C ASP A 200 24.93 11.58 -16.72
N ASP A 201 24.03 12.12 -15.88
CA ASP A 201 22.58 12.16 -16.12
C ASP A 201 22.03 13.59 -16.27
N ASP A 202 22.34 14.22 -17.40
CA ASP A 202 21.88 15.58 -17.74
C ASP A 202 20.39 15.70 -18.07
N CYS A 203 19.71 14.57 -18.22
CA CYS A 203 18.29 14.51 -18.50
C CYS A 203 17.59 13.51 -17.57
N VAL A 204 16.34 13.82 -17.22
CA VAL A 204 15.45 12.94 -16.46
C VAL A 204 14.23 12.59 -17.31
N GLU A 205 13.76 11.36 -17.19
CA GLU A 205 12.47 10.93 -17.73
C GLU A 205 11.47 10.84 -16.58
N MET A 206 10.31 11.48 -16.72
CA MET A 206 9.26 11.46 -15.70
C MET A 206 8.00 10.79 -16.27
N PRO A 207 7.70 9.54 -15.87
CA PRO A 207 6.54 8.79 -16.36
C PRO A 207 5.18 9.35 -15.93
N ASP A 208 5.17 10.19 -14.89
CA ASP A 208 3.98 10.85 -14.37
C ASP A 208 3.58 12.11 -15.18
N GLU A 209 4.35 12.46 -16.21
CA GLU A 209 4.04 13.55 -17.13
C GLU A 209 2.96 13.14 -18.16
N PRO A 210 2.03 14.04 -18.54
CA PRO A 210 0.95 13.75 -19.50
C PRO A 210 1.44 13.18 -20.85
N GLU A 211 2.67 13.53 -21.21
CA GLU A 211 3.47 12.85 -22.23
C GLU A 211 4.82 12.54 -21.59
N PRO A 212 5.34 11.30 -21.61
CA PRO A 212 6.67 11.00 -21.09
C PRO A 212 7.71 11.79 -21.90
N ARG A 213 8.14 12.91 -21.34
CA ARG A 213 9.09 13.83 -21.95
C ARG A 213 10.43 13.68 -21.26
N LEU A 214 11.47 13.56 -22.07
CA LEU A 214 12.83 13.76 -21.63
C LEU A 214 12.98 15.25 -21.26
N LEU A 215 13.25 15.54 -20.00
CA LEU A 215 13.41 16.90 -19.47
C LEU A 215 14.85 17.11 -18.99
N PRO A 216 15.39 18.34 -19.01
CA PRO A 216 16.69 18.62 -18.40
C PRO A 216 16.65 18.28 -16.91
N ASN A 217 17.70 17.64 -16.39
CA ASN A 217 17.82 17.43 -14.96
C ASN A 217 18.08 18.80 -14.27
N PRO A 218 17.15 19.33 -13.46
CA PRO A 218 17.30 20.65 -12.87
C PRO A 218 18.47 20.73 -11.87
N VAL A 219 18.93 19.58 -11.35
CA VAL A 219 20.07 19.50 -10.41
C VAL A 219 21.41 19.57 -11.15
N THR A 220 21.55 18.97 -12.33
CA THR A 220 22.81 19.07 -13.10
C THR A 220 22.96 20.43 -13.79
N ALA A 221 21.90 21.24 -13.88
CA ALA A 221 21.96 22.61 -14.35
C ALA A 221 22.90 23.52 -13.52
N LEU A 222 23.22 23.12 -12.28
CA LEU A 222 24.22 23.80 -11.44
C LEU A 222 25.66 23.59 -11.92
N ARG A 223 25.90 22.67 -12.86
CA ARG A 223 27.23 22.36 -13.34
C ARG A 223 27.60 23.23 -14.55
N PRO A 224 28.81 23.80 -14.60
CA PRO A 224 29.23 24.62 -15.74
C PRO A 224 29.30 23.86 -17.07
N ASP A 225 29.51 22.55 -17.02
CA ASP A 225 29.68 21.67 -18.19
C ASP A 225 28.36 21.10 -18.73
N SER A 226 27.24 21.29 -18.04
CA SER A 226 25.94 20.81 -18.53
C SER A 226 25.41 21.68 -19.68
N ALA A 227 24.56 21.08 -20.51
CA ALA A 227 23.98 21.73 -21.68
C ALA A 227 23.19 23.01 -21.33
N LEU A 228 22.54 23.02 -20.15
CA LEU A 228 21.82 24.19 -19.64
C LEU A 228 22.73 25.11 -18.82
N GLY A 229 23.59 24.55 -17.95
CA GLY A 229 24.39 25.31 -17.01
C GLY A 229 25.45 26.22 -17.64
N SER A 230 25.93 25.89 -18.84
CA SER A 230 26.90 26.69 -19.61
C SER A 230 26.30 27.94 -20.29
N ALA A 231 24.98 28.03 -20.43
CA ALA A 231 24.35 29.14 -21.14
C ALA A 231 24.40 30.44 -20.31
N THR A 232 24.58 31.59 -20.96
CA THR A 232 24.64 32.90 -20.30
C THR A 232 23.30 33.63 -20.35
N VAL A 233 22.94 34.35 -19.28
CA VAL A 233 21.67 35.08 -19.17
C VAL A 233 21.89 36.50 -18.66
N GLU A 234 21.19 37.50 -19.19
CA GLU A 234 21.18 38.86 -18.62
C GLU A 234 20.19 38.94 -17.46
N ASN A 235 20.58 39.62 -16.37
CA ASN A 235 19.73 39.75 -15.18
C ASN A 235 19.55 41.20 -14.76
N LEU A 236 18.32 41.54 -14.38
CA LEU A 236 17.97 42.76 -13.68
C LEU A 236 18.16 42.53 -12.18
N ILE A 237 19.07 43.28 -11.57
CA ILE A 237 19.40 43.14 -10.16
C ILE A 237 19.09 44.42 -9.38
N GLY A 238 18.82 44.27 -8.08
CA GLY A 238 18.59 45.37 -7.14
C GLY A 238 18.30 44.87 -5.74
N HIS A 239 17.59 45.68 -4.96
CA HIS A 239 17.18 45.35 -3.60
C HIS A 239 16.14 44.24 -3.59
N THR A 240 16.41 43.20 -2.81
CA THR A 240 15.51 42.07 -2.57
C THR A 240 15.49 41.71 -1.09
N HIS A 241 14.35 41.22 -0.61
CA HIS A 241 14.14 40.63 0.70
C HIS A 241 14.87 39.29 0.83
N GLY A 242 14.81 38.45 -0.21
CA GLY A 242 15.53 37.17 -0.29
C GLY A 242 14.89 35.98 0.42
N ASP A 243 13.75 36.20 1.09
CA ASP A 243 12.90 35.16 1.72
C ASP A 243 11.45 35.64 1.83
N LEU A 244 10.95 36.23 0.74
CA LEU A 244 9.63 36.83 0.76
C LEU A 244 8.54 35.75 0.64
N HIS A 245 7.85 35.49 1.74
CA HIS A 245 6.64 34.67 1.79
C HIS A 245 5.50 35.44 2.45
N GLN A 246 4.26 34.95 2.35
CA GLN A 246 3.07 35.67 2.87
C GLN A 246 3.21 36.06 4.36
N GLY A 247 3.81 35.17 5.17
CA GLY A 247 4.08 35.45 6.60
C GLY A 247 5.10 36.58 6.88
N ASN A 248 5.88 37.04 5.90
CA ASN A 248 6.88 38.10 6.05
C ASN A 248 6.36 39.47 5.59
N VAL A 249 5.06 39.57 5.31
CA VAL A 249 4.39 40.79 4.85
C VAL A 249 3.27 41.12 5.83
N LEU A 250 3.42 42.25 6.51
CA LEU A 250 2.40 42.79 7.41
C LEU A 250 1.43 43.68 6.64
N VAL A 251 0.14 43.49 6.94
CA VAL A 251 -0.99 44.16 6.33
C VAL A 251 -1.97 44.69 7.39
N PRO A 252 -2.56 45.87 7.20
CA PRO A 252 -3.50 46.45 8.16
C PRO A 252 -4.87 45.75 8.10
N LEU A 253 -5.40 45.33 9.27
CA LEU A 253 -6.71 44.64 9.42
C LEU A 253 -7.92 45.58 9.30
N ARG A 254 -7.75 46.87 9.65
CA ARG A 254 -8.78 47.91 9.57
C ARG A 254 -8.25 49.11 8.80
N GLY A 255 -8.46 49.15 7.49
CA GLY A 255 -8.03 50.25 6.62
C GLY A 255 -8.10 49.89 5.13
N ARG A 256 -7.86 50.88 4.26
CA ARG A 256 -7.59 50.60 2.84
C ARG A 256 -6.17 50.05 2.70
N LEU A 257 -5.95 49.11 1.78
CA LEU A 257 -4.60 48.64 1.39
C LEU A 257 -3.70 49.77 0.88
N SER A 258 -4.30 50.92 0.55
CA SER A 258 -3.61 52.16 0.19
C SER A 258 -3.80 53.22 1.28
N GLN A 259 -2.72 53.91 1.63
CA GLN A 259 -2.75 55.14 2.43
C GLN A 259 -3.47 56.28 1.68
N ALA A 260 -3.76 57.39 2.36
CA ALA A 260 -4.47 58.54 1.81
C ALA A 260 -3.74 59.19 0.60
N ASP A 261 -2.45 58.93 0.43
CA ASP A 261 -1.61 59.37 -0.69
C ASP A 261 -1.56 58.37 -1.88
N GLY A 262 -2.32 57.28 -1.80
CA GLY A 262 -2.40 56.24 -2.84
C GLY A 262 -1.34 55.13 -2.76
N ARG A 263 -0.41 55.17 -1.79
CA ARG A 263 0.67 54.18 -1.64
C ARG A 263 0.28 53.00 -0.77
N ALA A 264 0.94 51.85 -0.97
CA ALA A 264 0.61 50.62 -0.25
C ALA A 264 0.95 50.71 1.25
N ALA A 265 0.02 50.36 2.14
CA ALA A 265 0.21 50.36 3.59
C ALA A 265 0.86 49.05 4.11
N LEU A 266 1.76 48.45 3.32
CA LEU A 266 2.38 47.16 3.61
C LEU A 266 3.74 47.36 4.30
N ARG A 267 4.11 46.46 5.20
CA ARG A 267 5.43 46.44 5.83
C ARG A 267 6.09 45.06 5.72
N LEU A 268 7.41 45.03 5.57
CA LEU A 268 8.24 43.84 5.45
C LEU A 268 8.94 43.54 6.78
N ILE A 269 9.05 42.25 7.11
CA ILE A 269 9.70 41.73 8.32
C ILE A 269 10.62 40.56 7.97
N ASP A 270 11.60 40.28 8.82
CA ASP A 270 12.58 39.18 8.66
C ASP A 270 13.50 39.34 7.42
N LEU A 271 14.42 40.31 7.50
CA LEU A 271 15.42 40.56 6.45
C LEU A 271 16.68 39.69 6.58
N SER A 272 16.52 38.47 7.10
CA SER A 272 17.60 37.50 7.29
C SER A 272 18.34 37.15 6.00
N HIS A 273 17.76 37.46 4.84
CA HIS A 273 18.30 37.13 3.52
C HIS A 273 18.39 38.32 2.55
N TYR A 274 18.29 39.55 3.06
CA TYR A 274 18.35 40.76 2.25
C TYR A 274 19.64 40.85 1.42
N ALA A 275 19.49 41.29 0.16
CA ALA A 275 20.60 41.61 -0.74
C ALA A 275 20.28 42.86 -1.55
N SER A 276 21.29 43.71 -1.79
CA SER A 276 21.16 44.95 -2.56
C SER A 276 21.37 44.78 -4.07
N ASP A 277 21.80 43.60 -4.50
CA ASP A 277 22.32 43.30 -5.84
C ASP A 277 21.86 41.91 -6.34
N ALA A 278 20.67 41.49 -5.94
CA ALA A 278 20.10 40.19 -6.28
C ALA A 278 19.07 40.28 -7.41
N PRO A 279 18.76 39.15 -8.10
CA PRO A 279 17.76 39.11 -9.16
C PRO A 279 16.39 39.62 -8.68
N LEU A 280 15.86 40.65 -9.33
CA LEU A 280 14.57 41.26 -8.95
C LEU A 280 13.36 40.30 -9.02
N SER A 281 13.45 39.24 -9.82
CA SER A 281 12.41 38.20 -9.88
C SER A 281 12.40 37.27 -8.66
N ARG A 282 13.45 37.28 -7.81
CA ARG A 282 13.60 36.38 -6.65
C ARG A 282 12.41 36.47 -5.71
N ASP A 283 12.09 37.67 -5.24
CA ASP A 283 11.00 37.89 -4.26
C ASP A 283 9.62 37.67 -4.88
N VAL A 284 9.47 38.02 -6.16
CA VAL A 284 8.24 37.78 -6.93
C VAL A 284 7.94 36.29 -7.01
N VAL A 285 8.95 35.48 -7.35
CA VAL A 285 8.81 34.02 -7.39
C VAL A 285 8.62 33.44 -5.99
N ALA A 286 9.36 33.91 -4.98
CA ALA A 286 9.19 33.44 -3.61
C ALA A 286 7.74 33.64 -3.11
N LEU A 287 7.13 34.79 -3.44
CA LEU A 287 5.71 35.05 -3.17
C LEU A 287 4.79 34.07 -3.93
N VAL A 288 5.01 33.87 -5.24
CA VAL A 288 4.21 32.93 -6.05
C VAL A 288 4.32 31.49 -5.51
N LEU A 289 5.53 31.02 -5.23
CA LEU A 289 5.74 29.67 -4.69
C LEU A 289 5.19 29.52 -3.25
N SER A 290 5.21 30.60 -2.45
CA SER A 290 4.54 30.62 -1.14
C SER A 290 3.02 30.49 -1.28
N LEU A 291 2.40 31.21 -2.21
CA LEU A 291 0.96 31.09 -2.51
C LEU A 291 0.62 29.67 -2.95
N CYS A 292 1.39 29.10 -3.89
CA CYS A 292 1.20 27.73 -4.36
C CYS A 292 1.37 26.71 -3.23
N GLY A 293 2.42 26.86 -2.40
CA GLY A 293 2.80 25.93 -1.36
C GLY A 293 1.71 25.68 -0.31
N ASP A 294 0.97 26.72 0.08
CA ASP A 294 -0.14 26.61 1.04
C ASP A 294 -1.32 25.82 0.46
N HIS A 295 -1.49 25.83 -0.86
CA HIS A 295 -2.55 25.10 -1.55
C HIS A 295 -2.16 23.66 -1.91
N LEU A 296 -0.87 23.31 -1.93
CA LEU A 296 -0.41 21.95 -2.26
C LEU A 296 -1.02 20.89 -1.33
N SER A 297 -1.08 21.14 -0.02
CA SER A 297 -1.69 20.19 0.92
C SER A 297 -3.18 19.97 0.65
N SER A 298 -3.91 20.98 0.15
CA SER A 298 -5.32 20.83 -0.23
C SER A 298 -5.49 20.02 -1.53
N LEU A 299 -4.56 20.16 -2.48
CA LEU A 299 -4.57 19.41 -3.74
C LEU A 299 -4.16 17.94 -3.53
N GLU A 300 -3.27 17.65 -2.57
CA GLU A 300 -2.83 16.30 -2.25
C GLU A 300 -3.98 15.36 -1.86
N HIS A 301 -4.99 15.90 -1.16
CA HIS A 301 -6.13 15.16 -0.63
C HIS A 301 -7.39 15.26 -1.50
N GLY A 302 -7.33 15.96 -2.63
CA GLY A 302 -8.46 16.20 -3.53
C GLY A 302 -8.72 15.07 -4.53
N THR A 303 -9.97 14.89 -4.94
CA THR A 303 -10.38 13.87 -5.94
C THR A 303 -9.81 14.09 -7.34
N ARG A 304 -9.29 15.29 -7.63
CA ARG A 304 -8.62 15.68 -8.88
C ARG A 304 -7.15 16.07 -8.66
N ARG A 305 -6.47 15.40 -7.73
CA ARG A 305 -5.06 15.64 -7.34
C ARG A 305 -4.11 15.83 -8.52
N GLY A 306 -4.17 14.94 -9.51
CA GLY A 306 -3.30 15.01 -10.69
C GLY A 306 -3.57 16.24 -11.56
N GLU A 307 -4.83 16.43 -11.96
CA GLU A 307 -5.24 17.53 -12.84
C GLU A 307 -5.02 18.91 -12.21
N GLY A 308 -5.34 19.08 -10.93
CA GLY A 308 -5.11 20.34 -10.21
C GLY A 308 -3.64 20.65 -9.98
N ALA A 309 -2.80 19.62 -9.75
CA ALA A 309 -1.36 19.79 -9.62
C ALA A 309 -0.70 20.18 -10.96
N GLU A 310 -1.14 19.60 -12.07
CA GLU A 310 -0.72 20.01 -13.41
C GLU A 310 -1.12 21.45 -13.69
N ASP A 311 -2.38 21.79 -13.41
CA ASP A 311 -2.90 23.12 -13.70
C ASP A 311 -2.18 24.22 -12.91
N LEU A 312 -1.72 23.91 -11.70
CA LEU A 312 -0.91 24.82 -10.88
C LEU A 312 0.50 25.00 -11.44
N ILE A 313 1.14 23.95 -11.97
CA ILE A 313 2.46 24.05 -12.63
C ILE A 313 2.34 24.94 -13.87
N GLU A 314 1.32 24.71 -14.69
CA GLU A 314 1.07 25.51 -15.89
C GLU A 314 0.75 26.97 -15.55
N LEU A 315 -0.01 27.24 -14.48
CA LEU A 315 -0.26 28.61 -14.04
C LEU A 315 1.02 29.37 -13.63
N VAL A 316 1.96 28.68 -12.98
CA VAL A 316 3.24 29.28 -12.55
C VAL A 316 4.18 29.53 -13.72
N LEU A 317 4.21 28.63 -14.71
CA LEU A 317 5.10 28.73 -15.87
C LEU A 317 4.54 29.61 -16.99
N ASP A 318 3.23 29.56 -17.23
CA ASP A 318 2.50 30.36 -18.22
C ASP A 318 1.22 30.98 -17.63
N PRO A 319 1.35 32.12 -16.93
CA PRO A 319 0.23 32.83 -16.30
C PRO A 319 -0.68 33.54 -17.31
N TRP A 320 -0.34 33.54 -18.61
CA TRP A 320 -1.04 34.29 -19.66
C TRP A 320 -2.08 33.46 -20.43
N ARG A 321 -2.16 32.15 -20.16
CA ARG A 321 -3.18 31.26 -20.74
C ARG A 321 -4.60 31.84 -20.60
N GLU A 322 -5.37 31.80 -21.69
CA GLU A 322 -6.67 32.50 -21.81
C GLU A 322 -7.80 31.90 -20.95
N GLU A 323 -7.77 30.58 -20.68
CA GLU A 323 -8.82 29.90 -19.92
C GLU A 323 -8.33 29.50 -18.51
N SER A 324 -9.14 29.79 -17.49
CA SER A 324 -9.01 29.13 -16.19
C SER A 324 -9.59 27.74 -16.29
N SER A 325 -8.85 26.72 -15.87
CA SER A 325 -9.33 25.33 -15.85
C SER A 325 -10.53 25.11 -14.90
N GLY A 326 -10.79 26.06 -14.00
CA GLY A 326 -11.76 25.93 -12.91
C GLY A 326 -11.33 24.94 -11.82
N LEU A 327 -10.12 24.35 -11.92
CA LEU A 327 -9.62 23.35 -10.98
C LEU A 327 -8.93 23.99 -9.75
N LEU A 328 -8.47 25.23 -9.87
CA LEU A 328 -7.80 25.98 -8.80
C LEU A 328 -8.77 26.96 -8.13
N PRO A 329 -8.59 27.26 -6.83
CA PRO A 329 -9.34 28.31 -6.17
C PRO A 329 -9.20 29.64 -6.92
N GLN A 330 -10.33 30.30 -7.20
CA GLN A 330 -10.36 31.55 -7.96
C GLN A 330 -9.44 32.63 -7.36
N SER A 331 -9.34 32.69 -6.03
CA SER A 331 -8.45 33.63 -5.33
C SER A 331 -6.97 33.35 -5.60
N LEU A 332 -6.56 32.09 -5.73
CA LEU A 332 -5.18 31.71 -6.04
C LEU A 332 -4.82 32.07 -7.48
N ASP A 333 -5.65 31.65 -8.45
CA ASP A 333 -5.47 31.95 -9.87
C ASP A 333 -5.43 33.47 -10.09
N ALA A 334 -6.38 34.21 -9.50
CA ALA A 334 -6.41 35.66 -9.58
C ALA A 334 -5.18 36.33 -8.94
N SER A 335 -4.66 35.80 -7.83
CA SER A 335 -3.48 36.36 -7.15
C SER A 335 -2.20 36.16 -7.95
N VAL A 336 -1.94 34.94 -8.46
CA VAL A 336 -0.78 34.66 -9.32
C VAL A 336 -0.84 35.51 -10.58
N ARG A 337 -2.01 35.59 -11.23
CA ARG A 337 -2.18 36.46 -12.41
C ARG A 337 -2.06 37.94 -12.09
N ALA A 338 -2.47 38.38 -10.90
CA ALA A 338 -2.30 39.78 -10.48
C ALA A 338 -0.81 40.12 -10.29
N VAL A 339 -0.02 39.22 -9.69
CA VAL A 339 1.44 39.34 -9.59
C VAL A 339 2.07 39.51 -10.98
N HIS A 340 1.74 38.63 -11.92
CA HIS A 340 2.31 38.64 -13.26
C HIS A 340 1.90 39.84 -14.10
N ARG A 341 0.61 40.20 -14.10
CA ARG A 341 0.11 41.40 -14.79
C ARG A 341 0.78 42.66 -14.26
N THR A 342 0.94 42.76 -12.94
CA THR A 342 1.60 43.90 -12.32
C THR A 342 3.07 43.99 -12.74
N CYS A 343 3.81 42.88 -12.78
CA CYS A 343 5.18 42.88 -13.31
C CYS A 343 5.23 43.36 -14.77
N HIS A 344 4.32 42.86 -15.62
CA HIS A 344 4.25 43.22 -17.02
C HIS A 344 3.94 44.72 -17.24
N ASP A 345 3.04 45.27 -16.44
CA ASP A 345 2.63 46.68 -16.52
C ASP A 345 3.73 47.63 -16.06
N ILE A 346 4.50 47.24 -15.04
CA ILE A 346 5.61 48.05 -14.49
C ILE A 346 6.83 48.00 -15.40
N LEU A 347 7.16 46.82 -15.94
CA LEU A 347 8.41 46.63 -16.65
C LEU A 347 8.36 47.21 -18.07
N PRO A 348 9.35 48.03 -18.47
CA PRO A 348 9.46 48.54 -19.83
C PRO A 348 9.51 47.39 -20.86
N PRO A 349 8.96 47.57 -22.07
CA PRO A 349 8.98 46.54 -23.11
C PRO A 349 10.37 45.94 -23.37
N SER A 350 11.42 46.78 -23.33
CA SER A 350 12.82 46.38 -23.53
C SER A 350 13.38 45.45 -22.43
N HIS A 351 12.69 45.33 -21.29
CA HIS A 351 13.10 44.48 -20.16
C HIS A 351 12.28 43.19 -20.05
N ARG A 352 11.17 43.06 -20.78
CA ARG A 352 10.22 41.95 -20.62
C ARG A 352 10.79 40.60 -21.04
N GLU A 353 11.62 40.56 -22.08
CA GLU A 353 12.26 39.33 -22.55
C GLU A 353 13.27 38.80 -21.53
N TYR A 354 14.16 39.66 -21.05
CA TYR A 354 15.12 39.33 -19.98
C TYR A 354 14.41 38.93 -18.69
N TRP A 355 13.34 39.66 -18.33
CA TRP A 355 12.52 39.36 -17.16
C TRP A 355 11.88 37.98 -17.25
N HIS A 356 11.34 37.59 -18.40
CA HIS A 356 10.72 36.28 -18.55
C HIS A 356 11.71 35.14 -18.31
N LEU A 357 12.91 35.24 -18.89
CA LEU A 357 13.96 34.25 -18.68
C LEU A 357 14.45 34.23 -17.23
N GLN A 358 14.67 35.41 -16.64
CA GLN A 358 15.06 35.59 -15.24
C GLN A 358 13.99 35.07 -14.27
N TYR A 359 12.71 35.22 -14.60
CA TYR A 359 11.59 34.68 -13.84
C TYR A 359 11.62 33.15 -13.84
N LEU A 360 11.76 32.52 -15.01
CA LEU A 360 11.82 31.05 -15.12
C LEU A 360 13.04 30.47 -14.37
N LEU A 361 14.18 31.15 -14.41
CA LEU A 361 15.36 30.76 -13.63
C LEU A 361 15.14 30.89 -12.12
N SER A 362 14.46 31.94 -11.68
CA SER A 362 14.05 32.08 -10.27
C SER A 362 13.03 31.03 -9.86
N VAL A 363 12.09 30.63 -10.74
CA VAL A 363 11.18 29.49 -10.51
C VAL A 363 11.96 28.19 -10.34
N LEU A 364 12.94 27.93 -11.22
CA LEU A 364 13.81 26.77 -11.11
C LEU A 364 14.55 26.76 -9.77
N ALA A 365 15.24 27.86 -9.43
CA ALA A 365 16.00 27.98 -8.19
C ALA A 365 15.09 27.86 -6.95
N GLY A 366 13.98 28.60 -6.92
CA GLY A 366 13.01 28.56 -5.83
C GLY A 366 12.41 27.18 -5.63
N ALA A 367 12.01 26.51 -6.70
CA ALA A 367 11.47 25.15 -6.63
C ALA A 367 12.51 24.15 -6.08
N LEU A 368 13.79 24.29 -6.44
CA LEU A 368 14.88 23.51 -5.85
C LEU A 368 15.12 23.84 -4.36
N VAL A 369 15.02 25.11 -3.93
CA VAL A 369 15.09 25.49 -2.51
C VAL A 369 13.97 24.79 -1.71
N HIS A 370 12.76 24.74 -2.27
CA HIS A 370 11.60 24.11 -1.62
C HIS A 370 11.75 22.59 -1.42
N LEU A 371 12.71 21.93 -2.08
CA LEU A 371 13.10 20.55 -1.76
C LEU A 371 13.68 20.42 -0.34
N SER A 372 14.18 21.52 0.25
CA SER A 372 14.68 21.55 1.62
C SER A 372 13.56 21.61 2.66
N TYR A 373 12.34 21.97 2.27
CA TYR A 373 11.23 22.18 3.20
C TYR A 373 10.46 20.89 3.45
N VAL A 374 10.81 20.21 4.54
CA VAL A 374 10.16 18.96 4.98
C VAL A 374 8.65 19.15 5.21
N LYS A 375 8.21 20.37 5.56
CA LYS A 375 6.78 20.70 5.75
C LYS A 375 5.91 20.44 4.51
N HIS A 376 6.49 20.42 3.31
CA HIS A 376 5.78 20.11 2.08
C HIS A 376 5.52 18.60 1.89
N GLY A 377 6.04 17.76 2.80
CA GLY A 377 5.98 16.31 2.67
C GLY A 377 6.74 15.81 1.45
N GLU A 378 6.60 14.52 1.17
CA GLU A 378 7.28 13.92 0.01
C GLU A 378 6.59 14.30 -1.30
N TRP A 379 5.27 14.41 -1.30
CA TRP A 379 4.51 14.77 -2.48
C TRP A 379 4.75 16.23 -2.90
N GLY A 380 4.75 17.17 -1.96
CA GLY A 380 5.03 18.57 -2.30
C GLY A 380 6.46 18.76 -2.80
N ARG A 381 7.46 18.09 -2.20
CA ARG A 381 8.84 18.12 -2.72
C ARG A 381 8.95 17.51 -4.11
N TRP A 382 8.24 16.42 -4.38
CA TRP A 382 8.13 15.86 -5.73
C TRP A 382 7.48 16.84 -6.72
N TRP A 383 6.41 17.53 -6.32
CA TRP A 383 5.76 18.56 -7.14
C TRP A 383 6.72 19.71 -7.47
N PHE A 384 7.47 20.22 -6.47
CA PHE A 384 8.47 21.26 -6.70
C PHE A 384 9.62 20.77 -7.60
N PHE A 385 10.04 19.51 -7.51
CA PHE A 385 11.02 18.96 -8.44
C PHE A 385 10.49 18.93 -9.89
N ARG A 386 9.22 18.54 -10.09
CA ARG A 386 8.57 18.57 -11.41
C ARG A 386 8.49 19.99 -11.96
N LEU A 387 8.10 20.96 -11.12
CA LEU A 387 8.10 22.38 -11.48
C LEU A 387 9.52 22.84 -11.89
N ALA A 388 10.55 22.47 -11.14
CA ALA A 388 11.93 22.82 -11.44
C ALA A 388 12.39 22.23 -12.79
N ALA A 389 12.06 20.97 -13.09
CA ALA A 389 12.41 20.32 -14.35
C ALA A 389 11.67 20.92 -15.56
N ARG A 390 10.38 21.29 -15.41
CA ARG A 390 9.64 22.00 -16.46
C ARG A 390 10.14 23.43 -16.66
N ALA A 391 10.48 24.14 -15.57
CA ALA A 391 11.14 25.45 -15.66
C ALA A 391 12.50 25.33 -16.38
N ALA A 392 13.30 24.31 -16.06
CA ALA A 392 14.56 24.02 -16.75
C ALA A 392 14.36 23.77 -18.24
N HIS A 393 13.31 23.04 -18.61
CA HIS A 393 12.94 22.83 -20.00
C HIS A 393 12.51 24.12 -20.70
N ALA A 394 11.68 24.95 -20.06
CA ALA A 394 11.24 26.23 -20.60
C ALA A 394 12.44 27.18 -20.83
N VAL A 395 13.37 27.27 -19.87
CA VAL A 395 14.63 28.02 -20.01
C VAL A 395 15.47 27.47 -21.16
N PHE A 396 15.63 26.14 -21.25
CA PHE A 396 16.38 25.51 -22.33
C PHE A 396 15.78 25.84 -23.71
N ARG A 397 14.45 25.80 -23.83
CA ARG A 397 13.73 26.15 -25.08
C ARG A 397 13.86 27.63 -25.43
N ALA A 398 13.80 28.52 -24.45
CA ALA A 398 13.97 29.95 -24.66
C ALA A 398 15.40 30.29 -25.14
N LEU A 399 16.41 29.68 -24.51
CA LEU A 399 17.82 29.90 -24.85
C LEU A 399 18.25 29.17 -26.14
N ARG A 400 17.62 28.03 -26.45
CA ARG A 400 17.96 27.19 -27.60
C ARG A 400 16.70 26.67 -28.31
N PRO A 401 15.96 27.52 -29.03
CA PRO A 401 14.67 27.15 -29.65
C PRO A 401 14.74 25.97 -30.63
N ASN A 402 15.90 25.78 -31.26
CA ASN A 402 16.14 24.76 -32.29
C ASN A 402 16.94 23.55 -31.80
N ALA A 403 17.44 23.56 -30.56
CA ALA A 403 18.18 22.42 -30.02
C ALA A 403 17.22 21.35 -29.48
N ARG A 404 17.50 20.08 -29.81
CA ARG A 404 16.89 18.94 -29.14
C ARG A 404 17.75 18.53 -27.95
N LEU A 405 17.13 18.05 -26.88
CA LEU A 405 17.89 17.43 -25.80
C LEU A 405 18.59 16.17 -26.36
N PRO A 406 19.90 16.01 -26.15
CA PRO A 406 20.61 14.84 -26.62
C PRO A 406 20.09 13.62 -25.85
N ALA A 407 19.28 12.79 -26.51
CA ALA A 407 19.05 11.43 -26.04
C ALA A 407 20.35 10.67 -26.31
N ASN A 408 21.15 10.41 -25.28
CA ASN A 408 22.31 9.54 -25.44
C ASN A 408 21.79 8.14 -25.81
N PRO A 409 21.98 7.64 -27.05
CA PRO A 409 21.36 6.39 -27.48
C PRO A 409 21.94 5.16 -26.75
N TRP A 410 23.06 5.34 -26.05
CA TRP A 410 23.77 4.29 -25.32
C TRP A 410 23.42 4.24 -23.83
N ARG A 411 22.64 5.21 -23.31
CA ARG A 411 22.23 5.24 -21.91
C ARG A 411 20.76 5.65 -21.76
N PRO A 412 19.93 4.83 -21.10
CA PRO A 412 18.56 5.24 -20.80
C PRO A 412 18.59 6.45 -19.86
N PRO A 413 17.69 7.44 -20.04
CA PRO A 413 17.58 8.56 -19.13
C PRO A 413 17.22 8.08 -17.72
N LEU A 414 17.59 8.87 -16.70
CA LEU A 414 17.23 8.56 -15.32
C LEU A 414 15.71 8.66 -15.16
N ILE A 415 15.05 7.51 -15.01
CA ILE A 415 13.60 7.44 -14.80
C ILE A 415 13.29 7.83 -13.36
N CYS A 416 12.73 9.03 -13.18
CA CYS A 416 12.33 9.54 -11.88
C CYS A 416 10.83 9.35 -11.70
N ARG A 417 10.42 8.67 -10.62
CA ARG A 417 9.01 8.46 -10.26
C ARG A 417 8.74 8.98 -8.86
N PHE A 418 7.50 9.38 -8.63
CA PHE A 418 7.04 9.57 -7.26
C PHE A 418 7.11 8.23 -6.50
N VAL A 419 7.79 8.22 -5.35
CA VAL A 419 7.83 7.08 -4.42
C VAL A 419 7.22 7.53 -3.08
N PRO A 420 5.98 7.11 -2.76
CA PRO A 420 5.36 7.41 -1.47
C PRO A 420 6.17 6.78 -0.32
N GLY A 421 6.41 7.53 0.77
CA GLY A 421 6.90 6.96 2.04
C GLY A 421 8.37 7.20 2.43
N THR A 422 9.17 8.00 1.71
CA THR A 422 10.58 8.27 2.09
C THR A 422 10.75 9.56 2.90
N ALA A 423 10.11 9.66 4.08
CA ALA A 423 10.37 10.75 5.01
C ALA A 423 11.71 10.53 5.77
N HIS A 424 12.78 11.22 5.37
CA HIS A 424 14.02 11.28 6.15
C HIS A 424 13.88 12.30 7.29
N SER A 425 13.86 11.82 8.53
CA SER A 425 14.24 12.62 9.70
C SER A 425 15.75 12.51 9.94
N LYS A 426 16.37 13.66 10.22
CA LYS A 426 17.61 13.93 10.99
C LYS A 426 18.84 14.50 10.23
N LYS A 427 19.37 15.60 10.80
CA LYS A 427 20.70 16.21 10.62
C LYS A 427 21.70 15.60 11.67
N PRO A 428 23.04 15.82 11.60
CA PRO A 428 24.01 14.71 11.52
C PRO A 428 25.08 14.67 12.64
N ALA A 429 25.87 13.59 12.60
CA ALA A 429 27.20 13.34 13.19
C ALA A 429 27.30 12.70 14.59
N GLU A 430 26.89 11.43 14.67
CA GLU A 430 27.71 10.31 15.17
C GLU A 430 27.25 9.09 14.34
N ALA A 431 28.10 8.10 14.10
CA ALA A 431 27.83 6.99 13.17
C ALA A 431 26.55 6.21 13.55
N ALA A 432 25.39 6.68 13.08
CA ALA A 432 24.10 6.14 13.43
C ALA A 432 23.78 4.91 12.58
N PRO A 433 23.13 3.89 13.15
CA PRO A 433 22.74 2.68 12.43
C PRO A 433 21.85 3.03 11.23
N ARG A 434 22.06 2.32 10.11
CA ARG A 434 21.27 2.52 8.89
C ARG A 434 19.78 2.37 9.21
N PRO A 435 18.91 3.32 8.80
CA PRO A 435 17.47 3.21 9.03
C PRO A 435 16.90 2.03 8.24
N ILE A 436 16.07 1.22 8.92
CA ILE A 436 15.35 0.11 8.28
C ILE A 436 14.34 0.68 7.27
N HIS A 437 14.35 0.17 6.05
CA HIS A 437 13.29 0.44 5.08
C HIS A 437 12.04 -0.37 5.45
N TRP A 438 11.00 0.29 5.96
CA TRP A 438 9.75 -0.35 6.37
C TRP A 438 8.75 -0.49 5.23
N LEU A 439 8.25 -1.70 5.02
CA LEU A 439 7.01 -1.98 4.30
C LEU A 439 5.93 -2.27 5.34
N SER A 440 4.87 -1.46 5.40
CA SER A 440 3.74 -1.70 6.31
C SER A 440 2.41 -1.55 5.58
N THR A 441 1.44 -2.40 5.89
CA THR A 441 0.06 -2.26 5.41
C THR A 441 -0.77 -1.30 6.24
N THR A 442 -0.54 -1.19 7.55
CA THR A 442 -1.36 -0.40 8.49
C THR A 442 -0.63 -0.17 9.83
N ALA A 443 -0.89 0.94 10.51
CA ALA A 443 -0.45 1.13 11.90
C ALA A 443 -1.40 0.42 12.88
N TYR A 444 -0.86 -0.34 13.85
CA TYR A 444 -1.66 -1.01 14.89
C TYR A 444 -1.96 -0.06 16.06
N GLY A 445 -3.25 0.13 16.39
CA GLY A 445 -3.70 1.15 17.36
C GLY A 445 -4.48 0.63 18.59
N LEU A 446 -4.65 -0.68 18.77
CA LEU A 446 -5.33 -1.26 19.93
C LEU A 446 -4.31 -1.63 21.02
N LEU A 447 -4.70 -1.65 22.31
CA LEU A 447 -3.84 -2.04 23.45
C LEU A 447 -2.55 -1.21 23.66
N THR A 448 -2.41 -0.07 23.00
CA THR A 448 -1.34 0.91 23.25
C THR A 448 -1.85 2.02 24.18
N ALA A 449 -1.25 2.18 25.36
CA ALA A 449 -1.57 3.29 26.29
C ALA A 449 -0.76 4.55 25.93
N PRO A 450 -1.13 5.75 26.44
CA PRO A 450 -0.23 6.89 26.45
C PRO A 450 1.09 6.49 27.12
N GLY A 451 2.19 6.46 26.36
CA GLY A 451 3.49 5.95 26.82
C GLY A 451 3.79 4.47 26.51
N GLY A 452 3.08 3.83 25.57
CA GLY A 452 3.42 2.51 25.02
C GLY A 452 2.67 1.33 25.64
N LEU A 453 3.14 0.10 25.36
CA LEU A 453 2.63 -1.13 25.97
C LEU A 453 2.84 -1.10 27.49
N VAL A 454 1.89 -1.67 28.24
CA VAL A 454 1.95 -1.78 29.71
C VAL A 454 2.14 -3.24 30.09
N GLY A 455 3.10 -3.52 30.98
CA GLY A 455 3.51 -4.88 31.33
C GLY A 455 4.26 -5.59 30.21
N ARG A 456 4.40 -6.91 30.30
CA ARG A 456 5.03 -7.80 29.31
C ARG A 456 6.51 -7.54 29.08
N GLN A 457 7.22 -7.11 30.12
CA GLN A 457 8.66 -6.84 29.97
C GLN A 457 9.42 -8.12 29.63
N ARG A 458 9.08 -9.25 30.27
CA ARG A 458 9.70 -10.55 29.99
C ARG A 458 9.52 -10.96 28.54
N GLU A 459 8.32 -10.81 28.00
CA GLU A 459 8.00 -11.15 26.61
C GLU A 459 8.63 -10.15 25.63
N THR A 460 8.68 -8.87 25.99
CA THR A 460 9.40 -7.84 25.21
C THR A 460 10.89 -8.15 25.14
N ASP A 461 11.48 -8.60 26.24
CA ASP A 461 12.89 -9.00 26.33
C ASP A 461 13.15 -10.28 25.52
N ALA A 462 12.19 -11.22 25.47
CA ALA A 462 12.27 -12.41 24.62
C ALA A 462 12.25 -12.04 23.12
N VAL A 463 11.37 -11.12 22.71
CA VAL A 463 11.35 -10.59 21.33
C VAL A 463 12.66 -9.86 21.03
N ARG A 464 13.17 -9.05 21.97
CA ARG A 464 14.46 -8.37 21.85
C ARG A 464 15.60 -9.37 21.65
N ALA A 465 15.70 -10.40 22.50
CA ALA A 465 16.73 -11.42 22.42
C ALA A 465 16.70 -12.17 21.09
N PHE A 466 15.50 -12.49 20.57
CA PHE A 466 15.34 -13.12 19.26
C PHE A 466 15.85 -12.23 18.12
N VAL A 467 15.44 -10.96 18.09
CA VAL A 467 15.82 -10.00 17.04
C VAL A 467 17.32 -9.67 17.09
N SER A 468 17.90 -9.68 18.29
CA SER A 468 19.31 -9.39 18.54
C SER A 468 20.22 -10.59 18.31
N GLY A 469 19.68 -11.81 18.37
CA GLY A 469 20.42 -13.06 18.24
C GLY A 469 21.15 -13.20 16.91
N SER A 470 22.45 -13.52 17.00
CA SER A 470 23.33 -13.82 15.86
C SER A 470 23.98 -15.19 16.03
N GLY A 471 24.14 -15.93 14.92
CA GLY A 471 24.76 -17.25 14.90
C GLY A 471 23.84 -18.40 14.43
N PRO A 472 24.41 -19.60 14.20
CA PRO A 472 23.70 -20.74 13.62
C PRO A 472 22.65 -21.37 14.55
N ASP A 473 22.79 -21.18 15.86
CA ASP A 473 21.85 -21.68 16.88
C ASP A 473 20.69 -20.71 17.16
N THR A 474 20.72 -19.51 16.56
CA THR A 474 19.60 -18.57 16.68
C THR A 474 18.44 -19.05 15.82
N PRO A 475 17.22 -19.17 16.36
CA PRO A 475 16.06 -19.56 15.56
C PRO A 475 15.81 -18.56 14.42
N GLY A 476 15.40 -19.06 13.25
CA GLY A 476 15.06 -18.24 12.09
C GLY A 476 13.72 -17.54 12.23
N ALA A 477 12.81 -18.09 13.05
CA ALA A 477 11.52 -17.50 13.33
C ALA A 477 11.14 -17.53 14.82
N LEU A 478 10.34 -16.54 15.25
CA LEU A 478 9.69 -16.51 16.56
C LEU A 478 8.18 -16.38 16.36
N VAL A 479 7.44 -17.33 16.91
CA VAL A 479 5.98 -17.38 16.89
C VAL A 479 5.43 -16.90 18.24
N VAL A 480 4.73 -15.78 18.22
CA VAL A 480 3.97 -15.25 19.37
C VAL A 480 2.54 -15.78 19.30
N ARG A 481 2.19 -16.72 20.18
CA ARG A 481 0.92 -17.43 20.21
C ARG A 481 0.07 -17.03 21.42
N ALA A 482 -1.23 -16.84 21.21
CA ALA A 482 -2.19 -16.46 22.24
C ALA A 482 -3.62 -16.46 21.69
N VAL A 483 -4.63 -16.43 22.58
CA VAL A 483 -6.02 -16.14 22.21
C VAL A 483 -6.21 -14.68 21.74
N GLY A 484 -7.35 -14.36 21.14
CA GLY A 484 -7.65 -13.03 20.61
C GLY A 484 -7.68 -11.96 21.71
N GLY A 485 -7.08 -10.79 21.49
CA GLY A 485 -7.10 -9.69 22.46
C GLY A 485 -6.07 -9.77 23.62
N MET A 486 -5.23 -10.80 23.67
CA MET A 486 -4.11 -10.93 24.62
C MET A 486 -2.89 -10.03 24.33
N GLY A 487 -2.95 -9.19 23.28
CA GLY A 487 -1.88 -8.24 22.99
C GLY A 487 -0.70 -8.75 22.17
N LYS A 488 -0.81 -9.88 21.44
CA LYS A 488 0.25 -10.36 20.53
C LYS A 488 0.74 -9.29 19.55
N SER A 489 -0.19 -8.72 18.78
CA SER A 489 0.10 -7.68 17.80
C SER A 489 0.59 -6.40 18.48
N ALA A 490 0.03 -6.06 19.64
CA ALA A 490 0.44 -4.91 20.45
C ALA A 490 1.88 -5.03 20.94
N LEU A 491 2.28 -6.21 21.42
CA LEU A 491 3.63 -6.53 21.90
C LEU A 491 4.65 -6.34 20.78
N VAL A 492 4.44 -7.01 19.65
CA VAL A 492 5.37 -6.93 18.52
C VAL A 492 5.40 -5.52 17.95
N TRP A 493 4.24 -4.88 17.75
CA TRP A 493 4.18 -3.50 17.24
C TRP A 493 4.91 -2.51 18.16
N SER A 494 4.66 -2.58 19.47
CA SER A 494 5.33 -1.71 20.46
C SER A 494 6.84 -1.91 20.43
N PHE A 495 7.30 -3.16 20.33
CA PHE A 495 8.72 -3.46 20.18
C PHE A 495 9.30 -2.84 18.90
N LEU A 496 8.62 -2.94 17.75
CA LEU A 496 9.11 -2.34 16.51
C LEU A 496 9.21 -0.82 16.57
N GLN A 497 8.26 -0.17 17.25
CA GLN A 497 8.25 1.30 17.38
C GLN A 497 9.34 1.82 18.33
N THR A 498 9.64 1.09 19.41
CA THR A 498 10.47 1.60 20.51
C THR A 498 11.72 0.77 20.78
N GLY A 499 11.58 -0.56 20.85
CA GLY A 499 12.65 -1.50 21.18
C GLY A 499 13.65 -1.74 20.04
N LEU A 500 13.20 -1.78 18.79
CA LEU A 500 14.09 -2.06 17.65
C LEU A 500 15.16 -0.98 17.45
N THR A 501 14.80 0.29 17.65
CA THR A 501 15.75 1.42 17.56
C THR A 501 16.85 1.34 18.62
N GLU A 502 16.58 0.69 19.75
CA GLU A 502 17.57 0.45 20.79
C GLU A 502 18.52 -0.70 20.42
N VAL A 503 17.98 -1.82 19.94
CA VAL A 503 18.77 -2.96 19.41
C VAL A 503 19.72 -2.50 18.29
N GLN A 504 19.21 -1.72 17.34
CA GLN A 504 20.02 -1.18 16.24
C GLN A 504 21.16 -0.27 16.71
N ARG A 505 20.98 0.45 17.83
CA ARG A 505 22.00 1.36 18.38
C ARG A 505 23.06 0.63 19.19
N GLN A 506 22.70 -0.43 19.90
CA GLN A 506 23.57 -1.09 20.87
C GLN A 506 24.36 -2.27 20.27
N GLU A 507 23.79 -3.00 19.32
CA GLU A 507 24.32 -4.34 18.96
C GLU A 507 24.82 -4.46 17.52
N HIS A 508 24.86 -3.37 16.74
CA HIS A 508 25.26 -3.35 15.33
C HIS A 508 24.50 -4.33 14.40
N SER A 509 23.43 -4.99 14.87
CA SER A 509 22.55 -5.84 14.06
C SER A 509 21.59 -4.96 13.25
N ALA A 510 21.95 -4.72 11.99
CA ALA A 510 21.20 -3.80 11.14
C ALA A 510 20.42 -4.60 10.09
N PHE A 511 19.18 -4.97 10.40
CA PHE A 511 18.24 -5.30 9.33
C PHE A 511 18.19 -4.12 8.35
N ASP A 512 18.24 -4.41 7.05
CA ASP A 512 18.17 -3.39 6.01
C ASP A 512 16.71 -3.11 5.62
N ILE A 513 15.84 -4.10 5.82
CA ILE A 513 14.43 -4.08 5.44
C ILE A 513 13.60 -4.62 6.60
N GLY A 514 12.51 -3.93 6.92
CA GLY A 514 11.52 -4.34 7.89
C GLY A 514 10.19 -4.47 7.19
N VAL A 515 9.44 -5.52 7.48
CA VAL A 515 8.12 -5.73 6.90
C VAL A 515 7.13 -5.99 8.01
N TRP A 516 6.06 -5.20 8.07
CA TRP A 516 4.88 -5.49 8.87
C TRP A 516 3.72 -5.77 7.92
N TRP A 517 3.26 -7.02 7.91
CA TRP A 517 2.16 -7.44 7.04
C TRP A 517 1.06 -8.07 7.86
N SER A 518 -0.09 -7.41 7.95
CA SER A 518 -1.23 -7.92 8.72
C SER A 518 -2.28 -8.56 7.81
N PHE A 519 -2.58 -9.83 8.05
CA PHE A 519 -3.64 -10.57 7.37
C PHE A 519 -5.03 -10.33 7.97
N SER A 520 -5.16 -9.49 9.01
CA SER A 520 -6.47 -9.19 9.61
C SER A 520 -7.27 -8.11 8.86
N ASP A 521 -6.60 -7.29 8.05
CA ASP A 521 -7.22 -6.25 7.23
C ASP A 521 -7.28 -6.69 5.76
N LEU A 522 -8.28 -6.22 5.01
CA LEU A 522 -8.48 -6.56 3.59
C LEU A 522 -7.40 -6.01 2.64
N GLY A 523 -6.38 -5.31 3.16
CA GLY A 523 -5.14 -4.98 2.43
C GLY A 523 -4.01 -6.01 2.61
N GLY A 524 -4.19 -7.00 3.48
CA GLY A 524 -3.22 -8.02 3.86
C GLY A 524 -3.00 -9.13 2.84
N GLU A 525 -3.20 -8.88 1.55
CA GLU A 525 -3.08 -9.91 0.52
C GLU A 525 -1.63 -10.40 0.40
N ALA A 526 -1.45 -11.72 0.38
CA ALA A 526 -0.13 -12.33 0.20
C ALA A 526 0.53 -11.96 -1.15
N GLY A 527 -0.28 -11.74 -2.20
CA GLY A 527 0.21 -11.22 -3.48
C GLY A 527 0.77 -9.80 -3.37
N ALA A 528 0.14 -8.93 -2.60
CA ALA A 528 0.61 -7.57 -2.37
C ALA A 528 1.90 -7.54 -1.54
N LEU A 529 2.06 -8.44 -0.56
CA LEU A 529 3.32 -8.62 0.17
C LEU A 529 4.46 -8.96 -0.79
N VAL A 530 4.25 -9.98 -1.64
CA VAL A 530 5.26 -10.44 -2.60
C VAL A 530 5.62 -9.33 -3.59
N ARG A 531 4.62 -8.61 -4.12
CA ARG A 531 4.87 -7.47 -5.02
C ARG A 531 5.68 -6.38 -4.33
N SER A 532 5.36 -6.05 -3.07
CA SER A 532 6.05 -5.02 -2.30
C SER A 532 7.49 -5.41 -1.96
N LEU A 533 7.76 -6.69 -1.70
CA LEU A 533 9.13 -7.19 -1.56
C LEU A 533 9.86 -7.20 -2.90
N ALA A 534 9.18 -7.57 -4.00
CA ALA A 534 9.76 -7.65 -5.33
C ALA A 534 10.19 -6.29 -5.89
N THR A 535 9.55 -5.19 -5.50
CA THR A 535 9.96 -3.82 -5.88
C THR A 535 11.26 -3.39 -5.21
N LEU A 536 11.62 -3.98 -4.05
CA LEU A 536 12.89 -3.75 -3.37
C LEU A 536 14.05 -4.53 -4.00
N GLY A 537 13.75 -5.55 -4.81
CA GLY A 537 14.73 -6.27 -5.61
C GLY A 537 15.04 -5.49 -6.89
N GLY A 538 16.26 -4.96 -7.00
CA GLY A 538 16.75 -4.34 -8.24
C GLY A 538 16.69 -5.30 -9.44
N PRO A 539 16.88 -4.81 -10.68
CA PRO A 539 16.90 -5.66 -11.84
C PRO A 539 18.01 -6.71 -11.69
N THR A 540 17.64 -7.97 -11.61
CA THR A 540 18.58 -9.08 -11.68
C THR A 540 19.19 -9.14 -13.08
N SER A 541 20.37 -9.75 -13.23
CA SER A 541 21.07 -9.88 -14.51
C SER A 541 20.24 -10.57 -15.62
N ASN A 542 19.11 -11.20 -15.26
CA ASN A 542 18.14 -11.83 -16.17
C ASN A 542 16.74 -11.21 -16.06
N ALA A 543 16.63 -9.88 -16.13
CA ALA A 543 15.39 -9.11 -15.99
C ALA A 543 14.22 -9.52 -16.93
N ARG A 544 14.44 -10.40 -17.92
CA ARG A 544 13.39 -10.92 -18.83
C ARG A 544 12.67 -12.18 -18.31
N THR A 545 13.17 -12.87 -17.28
CA THR A 545 12.63 -14.17 -16.81
C THR A 545 12.15 -14.23 -15.35
N ASP A 546 12.48 -13.23 -14.54
CA ASP A 546 12.31 -13.35 -13.08
C ASP A 546 10.90 -12.94 -12.62
N SER A 547 10.17 -13.91 -12.04
CA SER A 547 8.86 -13.67 -11.46
C SER A 547 8.95 -12.75 -10.23
N GLU A 548 7.84 -12.06 -9.89
CA GLU A 548 7.74 -11.23 -8.68
C GLU A 548 8.14 -12.01 -7.43
N LEU A 549 7.69 -13.27 -7.30
CA LEU A 549 8.10 -14.16 -6.22
C LEU A 549 9.61 -14.40 -6.19
N SER A 550 10.25 -14.63 -7.34
CA SER A 550 11.71 -14.88 -7.39
C SER A 550 12.50 -13.66 -6.92
N ARG A 551 12.06 -12.45 -7.29
CA ARG A 551 12.66 -11.20 -6.81
C ARG A 551 12.42 -10.98 -5.32
N ALA A 552 11.22 -11.26 -4.82
CA ALA A 552 10.92 -11.18 -3.39
C ALA A 552 11.75 -12.16 -2.57
N LEU A 553 11.87 -13.42 -3.00
CA LEU A 553 12.72 -14.43 -2.35
C LEU A 553 14.19 -14.01 -2.37
N SER A 554 14.68 -13.46 -3.50
CA SER A 554 16.04 -12.92 -3.59
C SER A 554 16.29 -11.80 -2.58
N VAL A 555 15.31 -10.91 -2.33
CA VAL A 555 15.43 -9.88 -1.29
C VAL A 555 15.55 -10.51 0.09
N VAL A 556 14.71 -11.50 0.41
CA VAL A 556 14.73 -12.19 1.72
C VAL A 556 16.02 -12.98 1.94
N GLN A 557 16.58 -13.57 0.89
CA GLN A 557 17.80 -14.39 0.96
C GLN A 557 19.08 -13.55 0.99
N ASN A 558 19.14 -12.48 0.19
CA ASN A 558 20.37 -11.72 -0.04
C ASN A 558 20.47 -10.45 0.79
N ARG A 559 19.41 -10.05 1.51
CA ARG A 559 19.39 -8.88 2.38
C ARG A 559 18.92 -9.26 3.78
N ARG A 560 19.32 -8.49 4.78
CA ARG A 560 18.89 -8.70 6.17
C ARG A 560 17.48 -8.18 6.35
N CYS A 561 16.49 -9.05 6.27
CA CYS A 561 15.09 -8.66 6.40
C CYS A 561 14.51 -9.09 7.76
N LEU A 562 13.77 -8.20 8.43
CA LEU A 562 12.89 -8.56 9.54
C LEU A 562 11.45 -8.62 9.02
N LEU A 563 10.94 -9.83 8.77
CA LEU A 563 9.58 -10.03 8.30
C LEU A 563 8.65 -10.26 9.50
N VAL A 564 7.58 -9.49 9.60
CA VAL A 564 6.54 -9.63 10.61
C VAL A 564 5.22 -9.97 9.93
N LEU A 565 4.72 -11.19 10.17
CA LEU A 565 3.45 -11.69 9.66
C LEU A 565 2.42 -11.70 10.79
N ASP A 566 1.53 -10.72 10.78
CA ASP A 566 0.51 -10.54 11.81
C ASP A 566 -0.81 -11.25 11.42
N ALA A 567 -1.40 -11.96 12.38
CA ALA A 567 -2.62 -12.77 12.20
C ALA A 567 -2.51 -13.86 11.13
N LEU A 568 -1.38 -14.59 11.07
CA LEU A 568 -1.11 -15.60 10.04
C LEU A 568 -2.17 -16.71 9.97
N GLU A 569 -2.93 -16.96 11.04
CA GLU A 569 -4.02 -17.95 11.06
C GLU A 569 -5.08 -17.69 9.98
N ARG A 570 -5.19 -16.45 9.47
CA ARG A 570 -6.07 -16.08 8.37
C ARG A 570 -5.70 -16.73 7.04
N GLN A 571 -4.46 -17.19 6.92
CA GLN A 571 -3.98 -17.98 5.79
C GLN A 571 -4.25 -19.48 5.96
N LEU A 572 -4.98 -19.91 6.99
CA LEU A 572 -5.37 -21.30 7.20
C LEU A 572 -6.76 -21.61 6.64
N PRO A 573 -6.98 -22.80 6.04
CA PRO A 573 -8.27 -23.23 5.50
C PRO A 573 -9.42 -23.09 6.50
N VAL A 574 -9.18 -23.43 7.77
CA VAL A 574 -10.19 -23.38 8.86
C VAL A 574 -10.72 -21.96 9.12
N TYR A 575 -9.90 -20.93 8.89
CA TYR A 575 -10.32 -19.53 9.02
C TYR A 575 -10.98 -19.00 7.75
N GLN A 576 -10.58 -19.49 6.57
CA GLN A 576 -11.23 -19.16 5.31
C GLN A 576 -12.63 -19.79 5.17
N SER A 577 -12.85 -20.94 5.80
CA SER A 577 -14.14 -21.64 5.78
C SER A 577 -15.14 -21.17 6.84
N GLY A 578 -14.86 -20.13 7.62
CA GLY A 578 -15.79 -19.59 8.63
C GLY A 578 -15.95 -20.43 9.92
N GLN A 579 -15.49 -21.69 9.94
CA GLN A 579 -15.58 -22.59 11.11
C GLN A 579 -14.95 -22.01 12.39
N ALA A 580 -13.93 -21.18 12.27
CA ALA A 580 -13.27 -20.53 13.40
C ALA A 580 -14.12 -19.45 14.10
N ARG A 581 -15.19 -18.93 13.47
CA ARG A 581 -16.11 -17.96 14.12
C ARG A 581 -17.07 -18.65 15.11
N SER A 582 -17.37 -19.93 14.89
CA SER A 582 -18.34 -20.70 15.68
C SER A 582 -17.72 -21.48 16.85
N ARG A 583 -16.40 -21.45 17.00
CA ARG A 583 -15.68 -22.05 18.13
C ARG A 583 -14.84 -20.99 18.84
N PRO A 584 -15.35 -20.39 19.92
CA PRO A 584 -14.48 -19.72 20.88
C PRO A 584 -13.61 -20.81 21.51
N ASP A 585 -12.29 -20.69 21.34
CA ASP A 585 -11.29 -21.26 22.24
C ASP A 585 -11.33 -22.79 22.49
N ALA A 586 -11.05 -23.59 21.44
CA ALA A 586 -10.53 -24.94 21.62
C ALA A 586 -8.98 -24.91 21.59
N ILE A 587 -8.37 -24.25 22.57
CA ILE A 587 -6.92 -24.30 22.80
C ILE A 587 -6.75 -24.98 24.15
N GLY A 588 -6.35 -26.26 24.16
CA GLY A 588 -6.14 -26.96 25.43
C GLY A 588 -5.96 -28.48 25.40
N ARG A 589 -6.17 -29.18 24.28
CA ARG A 589 -5.96 -30.65 24.24
C ARG A 589 -5.14 -31.10 23.03
N SER A 590 -3.82 -30.95 23.11
CA SER A 590 -2.89 -31.86 22.43
C SER A 590 -1.61 -32.15 23.21
N ALA A 591 -1.43 -31.59 24.41
CA ALA A 591 -0.30 -31.93 25.27
C ALA A 591 -0.78 -32.69 26.51
N GLY A 592 -0.83 -34.03 26.40
CA GLY A 592 -0.87 -34.93 27.56
C GLY A 592 -2.25 -35.44 28.01
N ALA A 593 -2.73 -36.51 27.38
CA ALA A 593 -3.49 -37.58 28.03
C ALA A 593 -3.65 -38.78 27.08
N GLY A 594 -3.03 -39.92 27.43
CA GLY A 594 -3.34 -41.25 26.87
C GLY A 594 -2.36 -41.76 25.81
N GLU A 595 -1.18 -42.23 26.24
CA GLU A 595 -0.54 -43.40 25.61
C GLU A 595 -1.50 -44.59 25.78
N GLU A 596 -2.22 -44.98 24.72
CA GLU A 596 -2.74 -46.34 24.46
C GLU A 596 -3.70 -46.29 23.25
N ASP A 597 -3.14 -46.26 22.04
CA ASP A 597 -3.64 -47.02 20.88
C ASP A 597 -2.64 -46.87 19.72
N ALA A 598 -1.46 -47.46 19.90
CA ALA A 598 -0.50 -47.70 18.83
C ALA A 598 -0.94 -48.95 18.04
N GLY A 599 -1.96 -48.79 17.20
CA GLY A 599 -2.36 -49.77 16.19
C GLY A 599 -1.74 -49.43 14.82
N ALA A 600 -0.74 -50.21 14.41
CA ALA A 600 -0.01 -50.05 13.15
C ALA A 600 -0.94 -49.97 11.92
N GLY A 601 -0.86 -48.86 11.20
CA GLY A 601 -1.42 -48.68 9.86
C GLY A 601 -0.68 -47.53 9.15
N SER A 602 0.16 -47.86 8.18
CA SER A 602 0.88 -46.92 7.32
C SER A 602 -0.05 -46.24 6.31
N GLY A 603 -1.07 -45.53 6.80
CA GLY A 603 -2.01 -44.75 6.02
C GLY A 603 -1.65 -43.27 6.06
N THR A 604 -1.55 -42.66 4.88
CA THR A 604 -1.46 -41.22 4.66
C THR A 604 -2.45 -40.47 5.56
N GLY A 605 -1.93 -39.62 6.45
CA GLY A 605 -2.71 -38.93 7.47
C GLY A 605 -3.72 -37.94 6.87
N GLU A 606 -4.95 -38.40 6.62
CA GLU A 606 -6.08 -37.58 6.18
C GLU A 606 -7.05 -37.19 7.33
N GLY A 607 -6.61 -37.32 8.59
CA GLY A 607 -7.41 -36.99 9.78
C GLY A 607 -7.07 -35.68 10.50
N GLY A 608 -6.02 -34.96 10.09
CA GLY A 608 -5.59 -33.72 10.75
C GLY A 608 -6.41 -32.50 10.31
N LEU A 609 -6.85 -31.67 11.26
CA LEU A 609 -7.39 -30.32 11.00
C LEU A 609 -6.50 -29.64 9.94
N GLY A 610 -7.07 -29.22 8.81
CA GLY A 610 -6.32 -28.64 7.69
C GLY A 610 -5.65 -27.32 8.08
N LEU A 611 -4.49 -27.40 8.72
CA LEU A 611 -3.71 -26.29 9.28
C LEU A 611 -2.56 -25.86 8.34
N GLY A 612 -2.52 -26.35 7.10
CA GLY A 612 -1.56 -25.87 6.10
C GLY A 612 -1.86 -24.44 5.65
N ILE A 613 -0.83 -23.65 5.34
CA ILE A 613 -1.00 -22.28 4.79
C ILE A 613 -1.50 -22.41 3.35
N VAL A 614 -2.56 -21.67 2.99
CA VAL A 614 -3.22 -21.76 1.67
C VAL A 614 -2.38 -21.15 0.55
N ASP A 615 -1.65 -20.07 0.83
CA ASP A 615 -0.81 -19.41 -0.17
C ASP A 615 0.63 -19.93 -0.17
N GLU A 616 0.96 -20.70 -1.19
CA GLU A 616 2.32 -21.20 -1.44
C GLU A 616 3.39 -20.12 -1.53
N ARG A 617 3.03 -18.88 -1.89
CA ARG A 617 3.98 -17.76 -1.90
C ARG A 617 4.42 -17.40 -0.48
N ILE A 618 3.51 -17.48 0.48
CA ILE A 618 3.80 -17.29 1.91
C ILE A 618 4.60 -18.47 2.44
N VAL A 619 4.23 -19.70 2.06
CA VAL A 619 5.02 -20.91 2.37
C VAL A 619 6.46 -20.75 1.88
N ALA A 620 6.65 -20.32 0.63
CA ALA A 620 7.97 -20.09 0.04
C ALA A 620 8.77 -19.01 0.77
N LEU A 621 8.15 -17.88 1.15
CA LEU A 621 8.80 -16.83 1.95
C LEU A 621 9.22 -17.34 3.32
N ILE A 622 8.34 -18.07 4.03
CA ILE A 622 8.65 -18.66 5.34
C ILE A 622 9.80 -19.66 5.22
N ARG A 623 9.71 -20.61 4.28
CA ARG A 623 10.79 -21.59 4.03
C ARG A 623 12.09 -20.90 3.70
N SER A 624 12.08 -19.84 2.88
CA SER A 624 13.27 -19.06 2.54
C SER A 624 13.99 -18.48 3.76
N VAL A 625 13.25 -17.99 4.77
CA VAL A 625 13.84 -17.53 6.04
C VAL A 625 14.36 -18.72 6.87
N LEU A 626 13.61 -19.82 6.93
CA LEU A 626 13.98 -21.00 7.71
C LEU A 626 15.18 -21.77 7.13
N ASP A 627 15.32 -21.82 5.81
CA ASP A 627 16.37 -22.59 5.13
C ASP A 627 17.77 -22.03 5.41
N GLY A 628 17.89 -20.74 5.71
CA GLY A 628 19.09 -20.11 6.25
C GLY A 628 19.36 -18.72 5.67
N GLY A 629 20.01 -17.86 6.46
CA GLY A 629 20.33 -16.48 6.11
C GLY A 629 20.35 -15.57 7.34
N GLU A 630 20.58 -14.28 7.12
CA GLU A 630 20.57 -13.26 8.18
C GLU A 630 19.17 -12.63 8.38
N SER A 631 18.19 -13.02 7.57
CA SER A 631 16.79 -12.63 7.74
C SER A 631 16.12 -13.34 8.93
N ARG A 632 15.10 -12.70 9.50
CA ARG A 632 14.32 -13.20 10.64
C ARG A 632 12.82 -13.03 10.40
N LEU A 633 12.04 -13.95 10.96
CA LEU A 633 10.59 -13.97 10.85
C LEU A 633 9.93 -13.87 12.24
N LEU A 634 9.09 -12.86 12.45
CA LEU A 634 8.18 -12.76 13.59
C LEU A 634 6.77 -13.09 13.12
N VAL A 635 6.08 -13.98 13.82
CA VAL A 635 4.69 -14.34 13.50
C VAL A 635 3.82 -14.09 14.72
N THR A 636 2.72 -13.37 14.55
CA THR A 636 1.65 -13.38 15.56
C THR A 636 0.54 -14.31 15.07
N THR A 637 0.12 -15.25 15.91
CA THR A 637 -0.98 -16.14 15.52
C THR A 637 -1.77 -16.71 16.69
N ARG A 638 -2.97 -17.21 16.41
CA ARG A 638 -3.76 -18.05 17.33
C ARG A 638 -3.49 -19.54 17.11
N LEU A 639 -3.32 -19.94 15.85
CA LEU A 639 -3.12 -21.32 15.43
C LEU A 639 -1.81 -21.39 14.66
N VAL A 640 -0.89 -22.21 15.15
CA VAL A 640 0.42 -22.37 14.52
C VAL A 640 0.26 -23.33 13.33
N PRO A 641 0.66 -22.94 12.10
CA PRO A 641 0.70 -23.88 10.98
C PRO A 641 1.77 -24.97 11.21
N PRO A 642 1.57 -26.23 10.75
CA PRO A 642 2.54 -27.32 10.91
C PRO A 642 3.94 -26.97 10.39
N LEU A 643 4.01 -26.16 9.32
CA LEU A 643 5.27 -25.63 8.76
C LEU A 643 6.16 -24.94 9.80
N LEU A 644 5.55 -24.26 10.78
CA LEU A 644 6.26 -23.57 11.86
C LEU A 644 6.35 -24.44 13.12
N GLU A 645 5.34 -25.26 13.41
CA GLU A 645 5.27 -26.09 14.62
C GLU A 645 6.30 -27.24 14.61
N GLU A 646 6.55 -27.85 13.46
CA GLU A 646 7.45 -29.00 13.33
C GLU A 646 8.93 -28.60 13.17
N SER A 647 9.21 -27.32 12.96
CA SER A 647 10.54 -26.82 12.64
C SER A 647 11.37 -26.51 13.89
N ARG A 648 12.52 -27.18 14.03
CA ARG A 648 13.50 -26.92 15.11
C ARG A 648 14.14 -25.52 15.05
N LYS A 649 13.97 -24.79 13.95
CA LYS A 649 14.47 -23.41 13.76
C LYS A 649 13.46 -22.35 14.20
N VAL A 650 12.37 -22.74 14.85
CA VAL A 650 11.30 -21.85 15.30
C VAL A 650 11.27 -21.83 16.83
N ALA A 651 11.26 -20.63 17.40
CA ALA A 651 10.97 -20.41 18.82
C ALA A 651 9.50 -20.06 19.01
N HIS A 652 8.94 -20.43 20.17
CA HIS A 652 7.56 -20.17 20.52
C HIS A 652 7.49 -19.31 21.79
N LEU A 653 6.62 -18.30 21.77
CA LEU A 653 6.32 -17.43 22.88
C LEU A 653 4.82 -17.39 23.11
N ASP A 654 4.36 -18.04 24.18
CA ASP A 654 2.96 -18.09 24.56
C ASP A 654 2.60 -16.91 25.48
N LEU A 655 1.60 -16.11 25.10
CA LEU A 655 1.10 -15.04 25.95
C LEU A 655 -0.11 -15.54 26.76
N GLY A 656 0.08 -15.63 28.08
CA GLY A 656 -1.00 -15.82 29.05
C GLY A 656 -1.68 -14.50 29.42
N PRO A 657 -2.54 -14.44 30.45
CA PRO A 657 -3.05 -13.20 31.04
C PRO A 657 -1.95 -12.29 31.62
N LEU A 658 -2.27 -11.03 31.90
CA LEU A 658 -1.41 -10.13 32.69
C LEU A 658 -1.41 -10.56 34.14
N ASP A 659 -0.28 -10.42 34.82
CA ASP A 659 -0.25 -10.62 36.27
C ASP A 659 -0.97 -9.49 37.03
N THR A 660 -1.19 -9.67 38.33
CA THR A 660 -1.88 -8.71 39.20
C THR A 660 -1.21 -7.34 39.23
N ALA A 661 0.12 -7.29 39.21
CA ALA A 661 0.87 -6.03 39.26
C ALA A 661 0.76 -5.28 37.92
N GLU A 662 0.85 -5.99 36.81
CA GLU A 662 0.68 -5.46 35.46
C GLU A 662 -0.75 -5.01 35.19
N SER A 663 -1.75 -5.78 35.64
CA SER A 663 -3.17 -5.44 35.56
C SER A 663 -3.50 -4.19 36.39
N SER A 664 -2.90 -4.06 37.57
CA SER A 664 -3.01 -2.87 38.41
C SER A 664 -2.35 -1.64 37.75
N LEU A 665 -1.19 -1.81 37.12
CA LEU A 665 -0.50 -0.76 36.38
C LEU A 665 -1.31 -0.29 35.16
N LEU A 666 -1.91 -1.24 34.42
CA LEU A 666 -2.80 -0.95 33.29
C LEU A 666 -4.03 -0.18 33.75
N SER A 667 -4.65 -0.59 34.85
CA SER A 667 -5.78 0.10 35.48
C SER A 667 -5.43 1.53 35.88
N GLY A 668 -4.25 1.72 36.50
CA GLY A 668 -3.73 3.04 36.88
C GLY A 668 -3.53 3.96 35.67
N ARG A 669 -2.96 3.46 34.56
CA ARG A 669 -2.74 4.26 33.33
C ARG A 669 -4.02 4.73 32.66
N PHE A 670 -5.13 4.01 32.85
CA PHE A 670 -6.44 4.40 32.33
C PHE A 670 -7.33 5.12 33.35
N GLY A 671 -6.73 5.64 34.44
CA GLY A 671 -7.38 6.60 35.33
C GLY A 671 -8.16 5.99 36.49
N VAL A 672 -8.02 4.69 36.77
CA VAL A 672 -8.61 4.00 37.93
C VAL A 672 -7.63 3.98 39.12
N SER A 673 -6.83 5.04 39.28
CA SER A 673 -5.74 5.07 40.25
C SER A 673 -6.25 5.31 41.69
N GLY A 674 -5.88 4.41 42.62
CA GLY A 674 -5.97 4.66 44.07
C GLY A 674 -6.96 3.80 44.86
N ASP A 675 -7.75 2.94 44.22
CA ASP A 675 -8.65 1.99 44.89
C ASP A 675 -8.20 0.53 44.65
N PRO A 676 -7.49 -0.10 45.63
CA PRO A 676 -7.00 -1.46 45.52
C PRO A 676 -8.13 -2.50 45.39
N VAL A 677 -9.29 -2.25 45.99
CA VAL A 677 -10.42 -3.18 45.95
C VAL A 677 -11.02 -3.20 44.54
N LEU A 678 -11.20 -2.02 43.94
CA LEU A 678 -11.68 -1.90 42.58
C LEU A 678 -10.71 -2.54 41.56
N ALA A 679 -9.39 -2.39 41.75
CA ALA A 679 -8.40 -3.02 40.89
C ALA A 679 -8.48 -4.56 40.94
N THR A 680 -8.63 -5.14 42.14
CA THR A 680 -8.82 -6.59 42.31
C THR A 680 -10.13 -7.08 41.69
N GLU A 681 -11.21 -6.30 41.79
CA GLU A 681 -12.49 -6.65 41.15
C GLU A 681 -12.41 -6.62 39.62
N ILE A 682 -11.71 -5.64 39.04
CA ILE A 682 -11.45 -5.59 37.59
C ILE A 682 -10.63 -6.79 37.15
N GLU A 683 -9.58 -7.15 37.88
CA GLU A 683 -8.77 -8.34 37.58
C GLU A 683 -9.60 -9.61 37.65
N ARG A 684 -10.40 -9.79 38.70
CA ARG A 684 -11.31 -10.93 38.87
C ARG A 684 -12.31 -11.03 37.72
N LEU A 685 -12.88 -9.91 37.29
CA LEU A 685 -13.85 -9.87 36.20
C LEU A 685 -13.22 -10.18 34.84
N THR A 686 -12.00 -9.69 34.61
CA THR A 686 -11.35 -9.75 33.30
C THR A 686 -10.38 -10.92 33.17
N GLY A 687 -10.08 -11.62 34.26
CA GLY A 687 -9.08 -12.69 34.33
C GLY A 687 -7.69 -12.25 33.87
N GLY A 688 -7.34 -10.97 34.06
CA GLY A 688 -6.09 -10.38 33.55
C GLY A 688 -6.03 -10.23 32.02
N HIS A 689 -7.15 -10.33 31.30
CA HIS A 689 -7.18 -10.20 29.85
C HIS A 689 -7.00 -8.73 29.39
N PRO A 690 -5.88 -8.36 28.72
CA PRO A 690 -5.52 -6.97 28.44
C PRO A 690 -6.61 -6.12 27.80
N LEU A 691 -7.30 -6.63 26.77
CA LEU A 691 -8.33 -5.86 26.06
C LEU A 691 -9.56 -5.60 26.92
N LEU A 692 -10.00 -6.60 27.69
CA LEU A 692 -11.14 -6.44 28.59
C LEU A 692 -10.79 -5.51 29.74
N THR A 693 -9.61 -5.67 30.34
CA THR A 693 -9.11 -4.78 31.39
C THR A 693 -9.06 -3.34 30.88
N GLN A 694 -8.53 -3.09 29.69
CA GLN A 694 -8.55 -1.76 29.07
C GLN A 694 -9.98 -1.22 28.90
N ILE A 695 -10.90 -2.02 28.36
CA ILE A 695 -12.28 -1.60 28.09
C ILE A 695 -12.99 -1.24 29.40
N VAL A 696 -12.88 -2.09 30.42
CA VAL A 696 -13.48 -1.86 31.75
C VAL A 696 -12.90 -0.61 32.40
N CYS A 697 -11.57 -0.45 32.40
CA CYS A 697 -10.93 0.72 33.01
C CYS A 697 -11.33 2.01 32.31
N ARG A 698 -11.41 2.01 30.98
CA ARG A 698 -11.86 3.18 30.20
C ARG A 698 -13.34 3.45 30.40
N ALA A 699 -14.19 2.44 30.53
CA ALA A 699 -15.61 2.60 30.85
C ALA A 699 -15.80 3.22 32.25
N LEU A 700 -15.05 2.76 33.26
CA LEU A 700 -15.04 3.34 34.61
C LEU A 700 -14.50 4.78 34.61
N GLY A 701 -13.37 5.02 33.94
CA GLY A 701 -12.76 6.35 33.83
C GLY A 701 -13.66 7.36 33.09
N ALA A 702 -14.41 6.90 32.09
CA ALA A 702 -15.42 7.70 31.40
C ALA A 702 -16.75 7.83 32.16
N ARG A 703 -16.87 7.20 33.34
CA ARG A 703 -18.09 7.10 34.16
C ARG A 703 -19.29 6.53 33.38
N LEU A 704 -19.02 5.63 32.45
CA LEU A 704 -20.02 4.91 31.68
C LEU A 704 -20.68 3.80 32.51
N VAL A 705 -19.90 3.17 33.39
CA VAL A 705 -20.33 2.13 34.33
C VAL A 705 -19.90 2.55 35.73
N ALA A 706 -20.73 2.30 36.74
CA ALA A 706 -20.38 2.54 38.13
C ALA A 706 -19.61 1.36 38.75
N PRO A 707 -18.68 1.59 39.70
CA PRO A 707 -18.01 0.50 40.44
C PRO A 707 -18.97 -0.50 41.10
N SER A 708 -20.16 -0.06 41.52
CA SER A 708 -21.20 -0.93 42.08
C SER A 708 -21.85 -1.86 41.06
N GLU A 709 -22.01 -1.40 39.81
CA GLU A 709 -22.53 -2.21 38.70
C GLU A 709 -21.50 -3.27 38.28
N LEU A 710 -20.22 -2.89 38.29
CA LEU A 710 -19.10 -3.82 38.12
C LEU A 710 -19.15 -4.92 39.18
N ALA A 711 -19.20 -4.55 40.47
CA ALA A 711 -19.28 -5.51 41.57
C ALA A 711 -20.52 -6.41 41.48
N THR A 712 -21.65 -5.87 41.04
CA THR A 712 -22.88 -6.62 40.80
C THR A 712 -22.70 -7.65 39.69
N ALA A 713 -22.11 -7.26 38.55
CA ALA A 713 -21.87 -8.19 37.47
C ALA A 713 -20.88 -9.30 37.84
N VAL A 714 -19.84 -9.00 38.62
CA VAL A 714 -18.94 -10.03 39.14
C VAL A 714 -19.68 -11.00 40.07
N ALA A 715 -20.56 -10.50 40.93
CA ALA A 715 -21.37 -11.34 41.82
C ALA A 715 -22.38 -12.23 41.08
N HIS A 716 -22.90 -11.80 39.93
CA HIS A 716 -23.90 -12.55 39.15
C HIS A 716 -23.30 -13.50 38.10
N SER A 717 -22.04 -13.33 37.72
CA SER A 717 -21.48 -13.96 36.52
C SER A 717 -21.02 -15.42 36.70
N SER A 718 -21.16 -16.01 37.90
CA SER A 718 -20.80 -17.43 38.16
C SER A 718 -19.37 -17.80 37.72
N ILE A 719 -18.45 -16.82 37.65
CA ILE A 719 -17.07 -16.99 37.19
C ILE A 719 -16.27 -17.73 38.29
N PRO A 720 -15.66 -18.90 38.03
CA PRO A 720 -14.87 -19.65 39.01
C PRO A 720 -13.64 -18.90 39.50
N GLU A 721 -13.15 -19.24 40.70
CA GLU A 721 -11.93 -18.67 41.32
C GLU A 721 -10.65 -18.90 40.50
N HIS A 722 -10.65 -19.80 39.51
CA HIS A 722 -9.49 -20.14 38.68
C HIS A 722 -9.85 -20.08 37.18
N VAL A 723 -9.33 -19.07 36.49
CA VAL A 723 -9.60 -18.82 35.06
C VAL A 723 -8.46 -19.37 34.22
N THR A 724 -8.63 -20.56 33.64
CA THR A 724 -7.79 -21.02 32.53
C THR A 724 -8.60 -21.25 31.24
N ASP A 725 -9.87 -21.68 31.35
CA ASP A 725 -10.71 -22.02 30.17
C ASP A 725 -11.97 -21.14 29.99
N GLU A 726 -12.29 -20.24 30.91
CA GLU A 726 -13.55 -19.45 30.92
C GLU A 726 -13.43 -17.98 30.46
N VAL A 727 -12.32 -17.62 29.83
CA VAL A 727 -12.07 -16.26 29.33
C VAL A 727 -13.17 -15.81 28.35
N ALA A 728 -13.76 -16.71 27.56
CA ALA A 728 -14.81 -16.39 26.59
C ALA A 728 -16.15 -15.96 27.24
N VAL A 729 -16.52 -16.57 28.38
CA VAL A 729 -17.77 -16.27 29.10
C VAL A 729 -17.62 -14.95 29.86
N ALA A 730 -16.50 -14.77 30.56
CA ALA A 730 -16.16 -13.50 31.21
C ALA A 730 -16.04 -12.35 30.19
N SER A 731 -15.42 -12.59 29.02
CA SER A 731 -15.36 -11.63 27.90
C SER A 731 -16.74 -11.19 27.44
N ALA A 732 -17.68 -12.14 27.32
CA ALA A 732 -19.03 -11.86 26.85
C ALA A 732 -19.79 -10.97 27.83
N ALA A 733 -19.81 -11.33 29.12
CA ALA A 733 -20.52 -10.57 30.15
C ALA A 733 -19.97 -9.13 30.30
N VAL A 734 -18.65 -8.97 30.25
CA VAL A 734 -17.99 -7.65 30.33
C VAL A 734 -18.36 -6.77 29.14
N LEU A 735 -18.29 -7.32 27.93
CA LEU A 735 -18.61 -6.56 26.72
C LEU A 735 -20.10 -6.23 26.65
N ASP A 736 -20.97 -7.16 27.00
CA ASP A 736 -22.41 -6.94 27.01
C ASP A 736 -22.79 -5.83 28.01
N MET A 737 -22.18 -5.81 29.20
CA MET A 737 -22.33 -4.71 30.18
C MET A 737 -21.93 -3.35 29.58
N VAL A 738 -20.73 -3.26 29.00
CA VAL A 738 -20.21 -1.99 28.47
C VAL A 738 -21.02 -1.52 27.26
N VAL A 739 -21.40 -2.43 26.36
CA VAL A 739 -22.25 -2.13 25.20
C VAL A 739 -23.64 -1.69 25.67
N THR A 740 -24.21 -2.33 26.69
CA THR A 740 -25.51 -1.95 27.26
C THR A 740 -25.49 -0.59 27.95
N ALA A 741 -24.34 -0.16 28.46
CA ALA A 741 -24.19 1.16 29.06
C ALA A 741 -24.00 2.30 28.03
N LEU A 742 -23.72 1.99 26.76
CA LEU A 742 -23.62 2.99 25.71
C LEU A 742 -24.95 3.72 25.50
N SER A 743 -24.85 5.03 25.24
CA SER A 743 -26.00 5.81 24.79
C SER A 743 -26.56 5.24 23.49
N ASP A 744 -27.85 5.45 23.22
CA ASP A 744 -28.48 4.99 21.98
C ASP A 744 -27.73 5.45 20.72
N ARG A 745 -27.12 6.64 20.77
CA ARG A 745 -26.32 7.20 19.66
C ARG A 745 -25.04 6.39 19.44
N GLU A 746 -24.30 6.11 20.50
CA GLU A 746 -23.06 5.32 20.45
C GLU A 746 -23.35 3.90 20.00
N ARG A 747 -24.38 3.28 20.57
CA ARG A 747 -24.79 1.91 20.24
C ARG A 747 -25.18 1.76 18.77
N ARG A 748 -26.02 2.65 18.24
CA ARG A 748 -26.36 2.67 16.80
C ARG A 748 -25.13 2.83 15.91
N THR A 749 -24.23 3.74 16.27
CA THR A 749 -22.98 3.97 15.53
C THR A 749 -22.09 2.72 15.55
N ALA A 750 -21.99 2.06 16.72
CA ALA A 750 -21.25 0.82 16.90
C ALA A 750 -21.85 -0.33 16.09
N HIS A 751 -23.17 -0.52 16.07
CA HIS A 751 -23.81 -1.53 15.24
C HIS A 751 -23.59 -1.30 13.75
N VAL A 752 -23.70 -0.06 13.28
CA VAL A 752 -23.44 0.27 11.87
C VAL A 752 -21.99 -0.04 11.50
N ALA A 753 -21.02 0.39 12.32
CA ALA A 753 -19.61 0.13 12.08
C ALA A 753 -19.22 -1.36 12.23
N ALA A 754 -19.87 -2.09 13.13
CA ALA A 754 -19.65 -3.53 13.31
C ALA A 754 -20.16 -4.35 12.11
N SER A 755 -21.25 -3.88 11.48
CA SER A 755 -21.88 -4.50 10.31
C SER A 755 -21.02 -4.43 9.05
N ALA A 756 -20.02 -3.56 9.04
CA ALA A 756 -19.07 -3.43 7.95
C ALA A 756 -18.10 -4.61 7.95
N ALA A 757 -18.01 -5.34 6.84
CA ALA A 757 -16.97 -6.34 6.62
C ALA A 757 -15.60 -5.66 6.48
N TYR A 758 -15.56 -4.46 5.88
CA TYR A 758 -14.36 -3.65 5.69
C TYR A 758 -14.33 -2.48 6.68
N ALA A 759 -13.14 -1.96 7.00
CA ALA A 759 -13.05 -0.71 7.75
C ALA A 759 -13.70 0.43 6.93
N TRP A 760 -14.63 1.16 7.55
CA TRP A 760 -15.34 2.26 6.91
C TRP A 760 -14.78 3.61 7.35
N THR A 761 -14.81 4.58 6.46
CA THR A 761 -14.52 5.98 6.78
C THR A 761 -15.67 6.59 7.59
N THR A 762 -15.39 7.68 8.28
CA THR A 762 -16.43 8.46 8.99
C THR A 762 -17.57 8.88 8.07
N ALA A 763 -17.26 9.27 6.84
CA ALA A 763 -18.27 9.65 5.84
C ALA A 763 -19.17 8.46 5.45
N GLU A 764 -18.61 7.25 5.31
CA GLU A 764 -19.37 6.04 5.00
C GLU A 764 -20.31 5.66 6.16
N VAL A 765 -19.81 5.66 7.40
CA VAL A 765 -20.62 5.41 8.61
C VAL A 765 -21.73 6.46 8.75
N HIS A 766 -21.37 7.74 8.59
CA HIS A 766 -22.30 8.86 8.68
C HIS A 766 -23.42 8.77 7.63
N ALA A 767 -23.07 8.49 6.37
CA ALA A 767 -24.03 8.32 5.30
C ALA A 767 -24.98 7.14 5.56
N MET A 768 -24.48 6.04 6.13
CA MET A 768 -25.31 4.90 6.51
C MET A 768 -26.30 5.26 7.61
N LEU A 769 -25.82 5.89 8.70
CA LEU A 769 -26.69 6.33 9.81
C LEU A 769 -27.82 7.26 9.33
N ARG A 770 -27.51 8.24 8.47
CA ARG A 770 -28.53 9.15 7.91
C ARG A 770 -29.60 8.42 7.11
N ARG A 771 -29.20 7.43 6.32
CA ARG A 771 -30.12 6.70 5.43
C ARG A 771 -30.99 5.70 6.20
N LEU A 772 -30.54 5.21 7.34
CA LEU A 772 -31.34 4.42 8.29
C LEU A 772 -32.40 5.25 9.04
N GLY A 773 -32.58 6.53 8.69
CA GLY A 773 -33.57 7.40 9.33
C GLY A 773 -33.12 7.98 10.67
N TYR A 774 -31.86 7.76 11.07
CA TYR A 774 -31.28 8.41 12.24
C TYR A 774 -30.86 9.85 11.84
N ALA A 775 -31.78 10.81 11.96
CA ALA A 775 -31.64 12.16 11.41
C ALA A 775 -30.86 13.18 12.29
N ALA A 776 -30.22 14.13 11.59
CA ALA A 776 -29.80 15.50 11.99
C ALA A 776 -28.39 15.78 12.55
N GLU A 777 -27.43 14.86 12.48
CA GLU A 777 -26.08 15.13 12.94
C GLU A 777 -25.12 15.51 11.80
N SER A 778 -24.05 16.25 12.09
CA SER A 778 -22.97 16.52 11.12
C SER A 778 -22.03 15.33 11.03
N THR A 779 -21.20 15.28 9.97
CA THR A 779 -20.12 14.27 9.89
C THR A 779 -19.15 14.40 11.07
N ASP A 780 -18.92 15.61 11.59
CA ASP A 780 -18.10 15.86 12.79
C ASP A 780 -18.68 15.23 14.06
N ALA A 781 -20.01 15.23 14.20
CA ALA A 781 -20.66 14.56 15.31
C ALA A 781 -20.47 13.04 15.22
N THR A 782 -20.55 12.45 14.02
CA THR A 782 -20.21 11.03 13.81
C THR A 782 -18.74 10.74 14.11
N GLU A 783 -17.80 11.60 13.66
CA GLU A 783 -16.37 11.50 14.00
C GLU A 783 -16.16 11.53 15.52
N HIS A 784 -16.87 12.42 16.23
CA HIS A 784 -16.79 12.52 17.68
C HIS A 784 -17.28 11.24 18.37
N THR A 785 -18.39 10.66 17.90
CA THR A 785 -18.90 9.38 18.44
C THR A 785 -17.93 8.23 18.17
N LEU A 786 -17.38 8.12 16.96
CA LEU A 786 -16.40 7.09 16.60
C LEU A 786 -15.11 7.26 17.41
N SER A 787 -14.64 8.50 17.59
CA SER A 787 -13.49 8.83 18.44
C SER A 787 -13.76 8.50 19.91
N ARG A 788 -14.99 8.65 20.39
CA ARG A 788 -15.38 8.25 21.74
C ARG A 788 -15.42 6.72 21.90
N LEU A 789 -15.95 5.98 20.92
CA LEU A 789 -15.91 4.51 20.90
C LEU A 789 -14.46 3.98 20.84
N PHE A 790 -13.59 4.63 20.08
CA PHE A 790 -12.15 4.39 20.09
C PHE A 790 -11.53 4.72 21.47
N GLY A 791 -11.95 5.83 22.07
CA GLY A 791 -11.59 6.22 23.44
C GLY A 791 -12.02 5.23 24.52
N LEU A 792 -13.04 4.40 24.26
CA LEU A 792 -13.47 3.30 25.14
C LEU A 792 -12.74 1.98 24.85
N GLY A 793 -11.93 1.90 23.79
CA GLY A 793 -11.26 0.66 23.36
C GLY A 793 -12.17 -0.32 22.62
N LEU A 794 -13.38 0.09 22.25
CA LEU A 794 -14.32 -0.73 21.48
C LEU A 794 -14.02 -0.71 19.98
N MET A 795 -13.30 0.31 19.50
CA MET A 795 -13.00 0.52 18.09
C MET A 795 -11.50 0.79 17.89
N GLY A 796 -10.96 0.36 16.76
CA GLY A 796 -9.64 0.71 16.26
C GLY A 796 -9.72 1.75 15.15
N ARG A 797 -8.65 2.54 15.01
CA ARG A 797 -8.47 3.51 13.92
C ARG A 797 -7.36 3.02 13.02
N VAL A 798 -7.71 2.69 11.78
CA VAL A 798 -6.78 2.33 10.72
C VAL A 798 -6.40 3.61 9.99
N THR A 799 -5.13 3.97 10.11
CA THR A 799 -4.55 5.14 9.43
C THR A 799 -3.66 4.64 8.30
N ASP A 800 -4.08 4.91 7.07
CA ASP A 800 -3.21 4.82 5.89
C ASP A 800 -2.77 6.25 5.62
N GLY A 801 -1.47 6.54 5.64
CA GLY A 801 -0.93 7.92 5.60
C GLY A 801 -1.33 8.79 4.39
N TYR A 802 -2.15 8.28 3.48
CA TYR A 802 -2.69 8.95 2.30
C TYR A 802 -4.23 8.81 2.14
N ALA A 803 -4.91 8.08 3.03
CA ALA A 803 -6.34 7.81 2.95
C ALA A 803 -7.07 8.35 4.19
N PRO A 804 -8.36 8.73 4.08
CA PRO A 804 -9.14 9.10 5.24
C PRO A 804 -9.18 7.95 6.24
N ASP A 805 -9.09 8.29 7.53
CA ASP A 805 -9.09 7.32 8.60
C ASP A 805 -10.29 6.39 8.52
N ARG A 806 -10.01 5.12 8.71
CA ARG A 806 -11.02 4.08 8.69
C ARG A 806 -11.17 3.48 10.06
N TRP A 807 -12.39 3.10 10.38
CA TRP A 807 -12.76 2.57 11.66
C TRP A 807 -12.97 1.08 11.52
N SER A 808 -12.21 0.31 12.29
CA SER A 808 -12.32 -1.14 12.36
C SER A 808 -12.64 -1.56 13.78
N MET A 809 -13.21 -2.74 13.95
CA MET A 809 -13.62 -3.22 15.26
C MET A 809 -13.04 -4.61 15.49
N HIS A 810 -12.49 -4.85 16.69
CA HIS A 810 -11.90 -6.13 17.03
C HIS A 810 -12.99 -7.24 16.96
N PRO A 811 -12.69 -8.44 16.42
CA PRO A 811 -13.70 -9.49 16.23
C PRO A 811 -14.49 -9.87 17.49
N VAL A 812 -13.84 -9.83 18.66
CA VAL A 812 -14.48 -10.13 19.95
C VAL A 812 -15.55 -9.07 20.30
N VAL A 813 -15.32 -7.80 19.96
CA VAL A 813 -16.30 -6.72 20.17
C VAL A 813 -17.45 -6.81 19.15
N LYS A 814 -17.15 -7.11 17.87
CA LYS A 814 -18.19 -7.37 16.86
C LYS A 814 -19.12 -8.51 17.27
N ALA A 815 -18.55 -9.59 17.82
CA ALA A 815 -19.32 -10.73 18.31
C ALA A 815 -20.25 -10.37 19.48
N ALA A 816 -19.82 -9.50 20.39
CA ALA A 816 -20.68 -9.01 21.47
C ALA A 816 -21.85 -8.16 20.94
N LEU A 817 -21.58 -7.21 20.04
CA LEU A 817 -22.62 -6.40 19.41
C LEU A 817 -23.60 -7.24 18.58
N ALA A 818 -23.15 -8.35 18.00
CA ALA A 818 -24.03 -9.25 17.24
C ALA A 818 -25.03 -10.03 18.12
N ARG A 819 -24.79 -10.13 19.44
CA ARG A 819 -25.71 -10.80 20.38
C ARG A 819 -26.81 -9.88 20.91
N GLU A 820 -26.70 -8.56 20.77
CA GLU A 820 -27.77 -7.64 21.14
C GLU A 820 -28.97 -7.74 20.18
N GLY A 821 -30.19 -7.54 20.69
CA GLY A 821 -31.44 -7.79 19.97
C GLY A 821 -31.66 -6.98 18.69
N ASP A 822 -30.93 -5.86 18.50
CA ASP A 822 -31.05 -5.00 17.32
C ASP A 822 -30.08 -5.35 16.17
N ALA A 823 -29.14 -6.30 16.36
CA ALA A 823 -28.14 -6.62 15.34
C ALA A 823 -28.76 -7.12 14.02
N GLY A 824 -29.81 -7.93 14.11
CA GLY A 824 -30.50 -8.49 12.95
C GLY A 824 -31.25 -7.43 12.12
N SER A 825 -31.82 -6.40 12.76
CA SER A 825 -32.54 -5.33 12.07
C SER A 825 -31.58 -4.35 11.40
N VAL A 826 -30.48 -3.98 12.08
CA VAL A 826 -29.42 -3.12 11.52
C VAL A 826 -28.73 -3.80 10.34
N SER A 827 -28.37 -5.09 10.45
CA SER A 827 -27.76 -5.85 9.35
C SER A 827 -28.66 -5.88 8.10
N LEU A 828 -29.97 -6.09 8.26
CA LEU A 828 -30.93 -6.06 7.15
C LEU A 828 -31.00 -4.68 6.48
N ALA A 829 -31.00 -3.62 7.28
CA ALA A 829 -31.10 -2.27 6.79
C ALA A 829 -29.81 -1.83 6.08
N VAL A 830 -28.63 -2.24 6.57
CA VAL A 830 -27.35 -2.07 5.88
C VAL A 830 -27.34 -2.79 4.53
N LEU A 831 -27.82 -4.04 4.45
CA LEU A 831 -27.93 -4.77 3.19
C LEU A 831 -28.85 -4.07 2.19
N THR A 832 -30.01 -3.61 2.64
CA THR A 832 -30.98 -2.88 1.82
C THR A 832 -30.34 -1.62 1.23
N GLU A 833 -29.55 -0.93 2.05
CA GLU A 833 -28.88 0.30 1.67
C GLU A 833 -27.69 0.08 0.72
N LEU A 834 -26.87 -0.95 0.96
CA LEU A 834 -25.80 -1.34 0.04
C LEU A 834 -26.36 -1.66 -1.35
N ARG A 835 -27.48 -2.40 -1.40
CA ARG A 835 -28.22 -2.65 -2.65
C ARG A 835 -28.71 -1.35 -3.30
N ALA A 836 -29.28 -0.42 -2.54
CA ALA A 836 -29.73 0.87 -3.07
C ALA A 836 -28.58 1.72 -3.68
N LYS A 837 -27.34 1.51 -3.22
CA LYS A 837 -26.13 2.14 -3.78
C LYS A 837 -25.56 1.40 -5.00
N GLY A 838 -26.17 0.31 -5.44
CA GLY A 838 -25.68 -0.53 -6.53
C GLY A 838 -24.47 -1.38 -6.13
N ALA A 839 -24.26 -1.64 -4.84
CA ALA A 839 -23.21 -2.54 -4.38
C ALA A 839 -23.48 -4.00 -4.79
N ASP A 840 -24.69 -4.34 -5.22
CA ASP A 840 -25.05 -5.66 -5.73
C ASP A 840 -24.74 -5.84 -7.24
N VAL A 841 -24.22 -4.80 -7.90
CA VAL A 841 -23.92 -4.79 -9.35
C VAL A 841 -22.43 -4.67 -9.59
N THR A 842 -21.92 -5.42 -10.58
CA THR A 842 -20.53 -5.26 -11.04
C THR A 842 -20.35 -3.90 -11.71
N PRO A 843 -19.31 -3.12 -11.33
CA PRO A 843 -18.96 -1.90 -12.03
C PRO A 843 -18.62 -2.16 -13.52
N PRO A 844 -18.91 -1.22 -14.44
CA PRO A 844 -18.70 -1.42 -15.88
C PRO A 844 -17.22 -1.58 -16.26
N ARG A 845 -16.29 -1.16 -15.40
CA ARG A 845 -14.85 -1.36 -15.57
C ARG A 845 -14.26 -1.83 -14.25
N VAL A 846 -13.63 -3.01 -14.27
CA VAL A 846 -12.93 -3.59 -13.12
C VAL A 846 -11.46 -3.75 -13.49
N ARG A 847 -10.59 -3.02 -12.79
CA ARG A 847 -9.13 -3.02 -12.94
C ARG A 847 -8.43 -3.77 -11.80
N GLY A 848 -9.07 -3.87 -10.63
CA GLY A 848 -8.56 -4.60 -9.46
C GLY A 848 -9.66 -4.86 -8.41
N LEU A 849 -9.29 -5.52 -7.31
CA LEU A 849 -10.21 -5.84 -6.20
C LEU A 849 -10.82 -4.58 -5.55
N GLY A 850 -10.09 -3.45 -5.55
CA GLY A 850 -10.61 -2.18 -5.04
C GLY A 850 -11.87 -1.70 -5.75
N ASP A 851 -12.00 -1.95 -7.07
CA ASP A 851 -13.22 -1.62 -7.82
C ASP A 851 -14.40 -2.50 -7.40
N LEU A 852 -14.12 -3.71 -6.90
CA LEU A 852 -15.12 -4.65 -6.38
C LEU A 852 -15.45 -4.43 -4.89
N ARG A 853 -14.94 -3.38 -4.24
CA ARG A 853 -15.18 -3.15 -2.79
C ARG A 853 -16.67 -3.20 -2.42
N GLY A 854 -17.52 -2.53 -3.20
CA GLY A 854 -18.99 -2.58 -3.01
C GLY A 854 -19.56 -4.00 -3.15
N PRO A 855 -19.38 -4.66 -4.32
CA PRO A 855 -19.75 -6.06 -4.52
C PRO A 855 -19.27 -7.04 -3.46
N LEU A 856 -18.04 -6.88 -2.96
CA LEU A 856 -17.47 -7.74 -1.93
C LEU A 856 -18.08 -7.43 -0.55
N GLU A 857 -18.24 -6.16 -0.19
CA GLU A 857 -18.93 -5.74 1.05
C GLU A 857 -20.35 -6.32 1.08
N PHE A 858 -21.09 -6.23 -0.02
CA PHE A 858 -22.44 -6.79 -0.12
C PHE A 858 -22.45 -8.31 0.03
N PHE A 859 -21.50 -9.01 -0.60
CA PHE A 859 -21.35 -10.46 -0.47
C PHE A 859 -21.08 -10.89 0.98
N HIS A 860 -20.14 -10.22 1.66
CA HIS A 860 -19.83 -10.54 3.05
C HIS A 860 -20.99 -10.21 3.98
N ALA A 861 -21.69 -9.10 3.78
CA ALA A 861 -22.87 -8.75 4.57
C ALA A 861 -23.99 -9.81 4.44
N LEU A 862 -24.18 -10.41 3.24
CA LEU A 862 -25.13 -11.51 3.05
C LEU A 862 -24.70 -12.76 3.83
N CYS A 863 -23.42 -13.14 3.74
CA CYS A 863 -22.90 -14.29 4.46
C CYS A 863 -22.95 -14.08 5.99
N ASP A 864 -22.62 -12.88 6.47
CA ASP A 864 -22.64 -12.54 7.89
C ASP A 864 -24.07 -12.55 8.43
N ARG A 865 -25.06 -12.09 7.65
CA ARG A 865 -26.48 -12.24 7.99
C ARG A 865 -26.91 -13.71 8.06
N ALA A 866 -26.48 -14.52 7.09
CA ALA A 866 -26.80 -15.94 7.06
C ALA A 866 -26.20 -16.70 8.26
N ASP A 867 -25.02 -16.28 8.73
CA ASP A 867 -24.39 -16.82 9.93
C ASP A 867 -25.07 -16.39 11.22
N ALA A 868 -25.51 -15.12 11.29
CA ALA A 868 -26.16 -14.57 12.49
C ALA A 868 -27.54 -15.18 12.75
N ASP A 869 -28.26 -15.56 11.70
CA ASP A 869 -29.56 -16.23 11.80
C ASP A 869 -29.64 -17.41 10.82
N PRO A 870 -29.11 -18.58 11.21
CA PRO A 870 -29.12 -19.79 10.38
C PRO A 870 -30.53 -20.33 10.08
N ALA A 871 -31.55 -19.85 10.80
CA ALA A 871 -32.93 -20.25 10.59
C ALA A 871 -33.56 -19.51 9.39
N LEU A 872 -33.00 -18.37 8.95
CA LEU A 872 -33.45 -17.67 7.75
C LEU A 872 -33.16 -18.48 6.48
N PRO A 873 -34.18 -19.04 5.81
CA PRO A 873 -33.96 -19.82 4.60
C PRO A 873 -33.54 -18.90 3.44
N GLY A 874 -32.54 -19.35 2.65
CA GLY A 874 -32.22 -18.77 1.35
C GLY A 874 -31.22 -17.61 1.31
N VAL A 875 -30.74 -17.10 2.46
CA VAL A 875 -29.72 -16.01 2.46
C VAL A 875 -28.39 -16.49 1.85
N TYR A 876 -27.99 -17.73 2.11
CA TYR A 876 -26.83 -18.35 1.45
C TYR A 876 -27.04 -18.50 -0.06
N ASP A 877 -28.25 -18.84 -0.51
CA ASP A 877 -28.58 -18.88 -1.94
C ASP A 877 -28.50 -17.48 -2.57
N GLU A 878 -28.95 -16.44 -1.87
CA GLU A 878 -28.79 -15.05 -2.30
C GLU A 878 -27.32 -14.65 -2.42
N ALA A 879 -26.48 -15.01 -1.45
CA ALA A 879 -25.03 -14.81 -1.49
C ALA A 879 -24.38 -15.55 -2.67
N GLY A 880 -24.77 -16.82 -2.90
CA GLY A 880 -24.29 -17.61 -4.04
C GLY A 880 -24.72 -17.03 -5.39
N SER A 881 -25.98 -16.57 -5.50
CA SER A 881 -26.50 -15.89 -6.69
C SER A 881 -25.77 -14.58 -6.96
N HIS A 882 -25.52 -13.77 -5.92
CA HIS A 882 -24.74 -12.55 -6.01
C HIS A 882 -23.30 -12.84 -6.46
N TYR A 883 -22.65 -13.84 -5.87
CA TYR A 883 -21.32 -14.26 -6.29
C TYR A 883 -21.28 -14.59 -7.79
N LEU A 884 -22.20 -15.43 -8.26
CA LEU A 884 -22.23 -15.86 -9.67
C LEU A 884 -22.51 -14.70 -10.64
N ARG A 885 -23.37 -13.76 -10.26
CA ARG A 885 -23.74 -12.62 -11.13
C ARG A 885 -22.72 -11.49 -11.10
N ALA A 886 -22.22 -11.12 -9.92
CA ALA A 886 -21.49 -9.89 -9.71
C ALA A 886 -19.97 -10.07 -9.53
N LEU A 887 -19.53 -11.22 -9.02
CA LEU A 887 -18.14 -11.45 -8.63
C LEU A 887 -17.43 -12.49 -9.50
N HIS A 888 -18.13 -13.53 -9.95
CA HIS A 888 -17.54 -14.66 -10.67
C HIS A 888 -16.79 -14.23 -11.93
N THR A 889 -17.43 -13.47 -12.83
CA THR A 889 -16.82 -13.02 -14.09
C THR A 889 -15.62 -12.09 -13.83
N PRO A 890 -15.73 -10.99 -13.05
CA PRO A 890 -14.57 -10.14 -12.76
C PRO A 890 -13.40 -10.87 -12.08
N LEU A 891 -13.67 -11.73 -11.11
CA LEU A 891 -12.63 -12.51 -10.41
C LEU A 891 -12.03 -13.61 -11.29
N THR A 892 -12.72 -14.02 -12.34
CA THR A 892 -12.21 -14.99 -13.33
C THR A 892 -11.37 -14.30 -14.41
N PHE A 893 -11.87 -13.20 -14.96
CA PHE A 893 -11.39 -12.65 -16.22
C PHE A 893 -10.59 -11.35 -16.06
N SER A 894 -10.81 -10.57 -15.00
CA SER A 894 -10.21 -9.24 -14.84
C SER A 894 -9.20 -9.13 -13.69
N ILE A 895 -9.32 -9.98 -12.67
CA ILE A 895 -8.53 -9.91 -11.44
C ILE A 895 -7.65 -11.16 -11.29
N ARG A 896 -6.39 -10.95 -10.89
CA ARG A 896 -5.31 -11.96 -10.85
C ARG A 896 -5.26 -12.80 -9.56
N GLU A 897 -6.39 -12.97 -8.88
CA GLU A 897 -6.43 -13.38 -7.46
C GLU A 897 -7.27 -14.67 -7.26
N HIS A 898 -6.83 -15.80 -7.82
CA HIS A 898 -7.55 -17.09 -7.68
C HIS A 898 -7.70 -17.56 -6.23
N GLN A 899 -6.82 -17.14 -5.33
CA GLN A 899 -6.90 -17.42 -3.90
C GLN A 899 -7.99 -16.60 -3.20
N GLU A 900 -8.14 -15.32 -3.54
CA GLU A 900 -9.24 -14.50 -3.03
C GLU A 900 -10.59 -15.07 -3.50
N ARG A 901 -10.64 -15.48 -4.78
CA ARG A 901 -11.79 -16.19 -5.32
C ARG A 901 -12.13 -17.45 -4.52
N MET A 902 -11.13 -18.23 -4.11
CA MET A 902 -11.31 -19.42 -3.28
C MET A 902 -11.82 -19.06 -1.87
N THR A 903 -11.30 -17.99 -1.27
CA THR A 903 -11.74 -17.49 0.05
C THR A 903 -13.23 -17.11 0.03
N LEU A 904 -13.65 -16.38 -0.99
CA LEU A 904 -15.06 -15.99 -1.16
C LEU A 904 -15.96 -17.21 -1.39
N LEU A 905 -15.53 -18.15 -2.23
CA LEU A 905 -16.29 -19.39 -2.45
C LEU A 905 -16.43 -20.20 -1.17
N ASN A 906 -15.34 -20.41 -0.42
CA ASN A 906 -15.36 -21.13 0.85
C ASN A 906 -16.29 -20.49 1.89
N ARG A 907 -16.52 -19.17 1.81
CA ARG A 907 -17.49 -18.47 2.66
C ARG A 907 -18.93 -18.97 2.48
N LEU A 908 -19.27 -19.52 1.32
CA LEU A 908 -20.57 -20.15 1.05
C LEU A 908 -20.71 -21.55 1.68
N TRP A 909 -19.66 -22.05 2.34
CA TRP A 909 -19.67 -23.28 3.14
C TRP A 909 -19.08 -23.01 4.53
N PRO A 910 -19.85 -22.44 5.48
CA PRO A 910 -19.36 -22.06 6.81
C PRO A 910 -18.89 -23.26 7.66
N ARG A 911 -19.32 -24.46 7.31
CA ARG A 911 -18.89 -25.73 7.91
C ARG A 911 -17.81 -26.43 7.08
N GLY A 912 -17.16 -25.72 6.17
CA GLY A 912 -16.17 -26.24 5.25
C GLY A 912 -16.79 -26.91 4.03
N ILE A 913 -16.09 -26.85 2.91
CA ILE A 913 -16.58 -27.33 1.61
C ILE A 913 -16.79 -28.86 1.54
N ARG A 914 -16.39 -29.62 2.57
CA ARG A 914 -16.67 -31.06 2.72
C ARG A 914 -17.98 -31.35 3.46
N SER A 915 -18.62 -30.33 4.02
CA SER A 915 -19.91 -30.46 4.71
C SER A 915 -21.07 -30.22 3.75
N ASP A 916 -22.28 -30.60 4.16
CA ASP A 916 -23.48 -30.33 3.39
C ASP A 916 -23.58 -28.83 3.03
N SER A 917 -23.70 -28.56 1.74
CA SER A 917 -23.83 -27.21 1.21
C SER A 917 -25.09 -26.54 1.78
N PRO A 918 -24.98 -25.33 2.39
CA PRO A 918 -26.15 -24.58 2.84
C PRO A 918 -26.99 -24.04 1.68
N LEU A 919 -26.45 -24.03 0.45
CA LEU A 919 -27.16 -23.67 -0.77
C LEU A 919 -28.25 -24.70 -1.09
N ARG A 920 -29.50 -24.26 -1.10
CA ARG A 920 -30.68 -25.11 -1.31
C ARG A 920 -31.15 -25.09 -2.74
N ILE A 921 -30.95 -23.97 -3.46
CA ILE A 921 -31.41 -23.81 -4.84
C ILE A 921 -30.46 -24.57 -5.77
N PRO A 922 -30.94 -25.62 -6.47
CA PRO A 922 -30.11 -26.48 -7.33
C PRO A 922 -29.24 -25.71 -8.32
N GLN A 923 -29.79 -24.69 -8.95
CA GLN A 923 -29.13 -23.88 -9.98
C GLN A 923 -27.94 -23.09 -9.41
N ILE A 924 -28.13 -22.47 -8.24
CA ILE A 924 -27.09 -21.68 -7.57
C ILE A 924 -26.02 -22.63 -7.03
N ARG A 925 -26.44 -23.74 -6.41
CA ARG A 925 -25.54 -24.78 -5.92
C ARG A 925 -24.63 -25.30 -7.03
N THR A 926 -25.19 -25.78 -8.15
CA THR A 926 -24.41 -26.27 -9.30
C THR A 926 -23.47 -25.20 -9.84
N GLY A 927 -23.93 -23.95 -10.01
CA GLY A 927 -23.09 -22.85 -10.49
C GLY A 927 -21.91 -22.54 -9.56
N VAL A 928 -22.16 -22.49 -8.25
CA VAL A 928 -21.12 -22.23 -7.24
C VAL A 928 -20.14 -23.40 -7.15
N HIS A 929 -20.59 -24.65 -7.22
CA HIS A 929 -19.70 -25.83 -7.25
C HIS A 929 -18.84 -25.84 -8.51
N ASN A 930 -19.40 -25.53 -9.67
CA ASN A 930 -18.64 -25.41 -10.92
C ASN A 930 -17.59 -24.29 -10.82
N ALA A 931 -17.97 -23.13 -10.27
CA ALA A 931 -17.02 -22.04 -10.04
C ALA A 931 -15.90 -22.44 -9.06
N ALA A 932 -16.22 -23.17 -7.98
CA ALA A 932 -15.21 -23.69 -7.07
C ALA A 932 -14.29 -24.71 -7.75
N ALA A 933 -14.84 -25.67 -8.48
CA ALA A 933 -14.08 -26.67 -9.20
C ALA A 933 -13.07 -26.07 -10.17
N MET A 934 -13.48 -25.10 -11.00
CA MET A 934 -12.56 -24.41 -11.91
C MET A 934 -11.44 -23.66 -11.16
N THR A 935 -11.75 -23.09 -9.99
CA THR A 935 -10.72 -22.43 -9.16
C THR A 935 -9.74 -23.44 -8.59
N TYR A 936 -10.22 -24.59 -8.10
CA TYR A 936 -9.37 -25.69 -7.64
C TYR A 936 -8.50 -26.25 -8.77
N GLN A 937 -9.04 -26.40 -9.99
CA GLN A 937 -8.28 -26.83 -11.16
C GLN A 937 -7.11 -25.87 -11.44
N TRP A 938 -7.35 -24.55 -11.42
CA TRP A 938 -6.29 -23.57 -11.67
C TRP A 938 -5.21 -23.55 -10.59
N LEU A 939 -5.61 -23.80 -9.35
CA LEU A 939 -4.70 -24.02 -8.23
C LEU A 939 -4.04 -25.41 -8.25
N GLY A 940 -4.38 -26.25 -9.23
CA GLY A 940 -3.79 -27.56 -9.43
C GLY A 940 -4.25 -28.65 -8.46
N HIS A 941 -5.48 -28.56 -7.96
CA HIS A 941 -6.15 -29.59 -7.16
C HIS A 941 -7.22 -30.29 -8.00
N ASN A 942 -6.81 -31.06 -9.01
CA ASN A 942 -7.73 -31.60 -10.02
C ASN A 942 -8.68 -32.65 -9.45
N THR A 943 -8.20 -33.48 -8.52
CA THR A 943 -9.03 -34.48 -7.84
C THR A 943 -10.16 -33.83 -7.05
N ARG A 944 -9.84 -32.73 -6.36
CA ARG A 944 -10.83 -31.95 -5.62
C ARG A 944 -11.82 -31.24 -6.55
N ALA A 945 -11.32 -30.69 -7.66
CA ALA A 945 -12.16 -30.08 -8.69
C ALA A 945 -13.14 -31.10 -9.28
N ALA A 946 -12.69 -32.32 -9.59
CA ALA A 946 -13.51 -33.40 -10.10
C ALA A 946 -14.60 -33.79 -9.08
N GLN A 947 -14.24 -33.93 -7.79
CA GLN A 947 -15.21 -34.22 -6.74
C GLN A 947 -16.34 -33.17 -6.68
N LEU A 948 -16.00 -31.88 -6.70
CA LEU A 948 -17.00 -30.80 -6.66
C LEU A 948 -17.91 -30.81 -7.89
N LEU A 949 -17.38 -31.16 -9.06
CA LEU A 949 -18.19 -31.32 -10.28
C LEU A 949 -19.11 -32.53 -10.19
N ARG A 950 -18.65 -33.66 -9.63
CA ARG A 950 -19.52 -34.81 -9.36
C ARG A 950 -20.65 -34.41 -8.43
N GLU A 951 -20.37 -33.75 -7.31
CA GLU A 951 -21.39 -33.25 -6.37
C GLU A 951 -22.39 -32.30 -7.07
N ALA A 952 -21.90 -31.43 -7.96
CA ALA A 952 -22.74 -30.54 -8.76
C ALA A 952 -23.68 -31.30 -9.72
N LEU A 953 -23.20 -32.39 -10.32
CA LEU A 953 -23.92 -33.21 -11.30
C LEU A 953 -24.93 -34.18 -10.65
N HIS A 954 -24.70 -34.61 -9.41
CA HIS A 954 -25.64 -35.42 -8.63
C HIS A 954 -26.85 -34.62 -8.10
N THR A 955 -26.88 -33.30 -8.31
CA THR A 955 -28.01 -32.45 -7.91
C THR A 955 -29.25 -32.74 -8.78
N PRO A 956 -30.43 -33.05 -8.17
CA PRO A 956 -31.65 -33.38 -8.91
C PRO A 956 -32.03 -32.31 -9.94
N GLY A 957 -32.32 -32.74 -11.17
CA GLY A 957 -32.72 -31.86 -12.29
C GLY A 957 -31.57 -31.15 -13.01
N ARG A 958 -30.30 -31.34 -12.61
CA ARG A 958 -29.12 -30.70 -13.22
C ARG A 958 -28.06 -31.66 -13.77
N GLY A 959 -28.25 -32.97 -13.63
CA GLY A 959 -27.42 -33.99 -14.29
C GLY A 959 -27.39 -33.90 -15.83
N ALA A 960 -28.16 -33.01 -16.45
CA ALA A 960 -28.22 -32.78 -17.89
C ALA A 960 -27.49 -31.50 -18.37
N ASP A 961 -26.65 -30.85 -17.55
CA ASP A 961 -25.88 -29.68 -17.98
C ASP A 961 -24.61 -30.09 -18.76
N PRO A 962 -24.56 -29.90 -20.10
CA PRO A 962 -23.42 -30.30 -20.91
C PRO A 962 -22.13 -29.53 -20.55
N THR A 963 -22.24 -28.34 -19.95
CA THR A 963 -21.07 -27.53 -19.57
C THR A 963 -20.36 -28.14 -18.36
N ALA A 964 -21.12 -28.53 -17.33
CA ALA A 964 -20.57 -29.15 -16.12
C ALA A 964 -19.90 -30.50 -16.44
N TRP A 965 -20.52 -31.31 -17.30
CA TRP A 965 -19.91 -32.56 -17.80
C TRP A 965 -18.65 -32.32 -18.64
N SER A 966 -18.65 -31.29 -19.50
CA SER A 966 -17.44 -30.92 -20.27
C SER A 966 -16.30 -30.45 -19.36
N ASN A 967 -16.61 -29.69 -18.30
CA ASN A 967 -15.65 -29.27 -17.30
C ASN A 967 -15.11 -30.47 -16.50
N LEU A 968 -15.95 -31.45 -16.18
CA LEU A 968 -15.52 -32.69 -15.51
C LEU A 968 -14.53 -33.45 -16.40
N ALA A 969 -14.86 -33.65 -17.69
CA ALA A 969 -13.94 -34.26 -18.64
C ALA A 969 -12.62 -33.49 -18.73
N SER A 970 -12.68 -32.15 -18.78
CA SER A 970 -11.50 -31.28 -18.82
C SER A 970 -10.59 -31.43 -17.60
N VAL A 971 -11.15 -31.49 -16.39
CA VAL A 971 -10.40 -31.68 -15.15
C VAL A 971 -9.77 -33.07 -15.10
N LEU A 972 -10.54 -34.10 -15.45
CA LEU A 972 -10.10 -35.50 -15.38
C LEU A 972 -8.95 -35.81 -16.36
N LEU A 973 -8.79 -35.04 -17.46
CA LEU A 973 -7.62 -35.14 -18.36
C LEU A 973 -6.28 -34.94 -17.65
N TYR A 974 -6.26 -34.22 -16.52
CA TYR A 974 -5.06 -33.97 -15.70
C TYR A 974 -4.88 -34.98 -14.55
N THR A 975 -5.77 -35.98 -14.47
CA THR A 975 -5.76 -37.04 -13.46
C THR A 975 -5.55 -38.41 -14.10
N ASP A 976 -5.47 -39.44 -13.27
CA ASP A 976 -5.38 -40.83 -13.72
C ASP A 976 -6.72 -41.46 -14.15
N ALA A 977 -7.83 -40.71 -14.11
CA ALA A 977 -9.20 -41.18 -14.41
C ALA A 977 -9.65 -40.86 -15.85
N LEU A 978 -8.84 -41.24 -16.85
CA LEU A 978 -9.13 -40.95 -18.27
C LEU A 978 -10.37 -41.66 -18.83
N GLU A 979 -10.69 -42.86 -18.33
CA GLU A 979 -11.91 -43.57 -18.73
C GLU A 979 -13.15 -42.78 -18.33
N GLU A 980 -13.21 -42.33 -17.07
CA GLU A 980 -14.26 -41.46 -16.56
C GLU A 980 -14.30 -40.12 -17.33
N ALA A 981 -13.15 -39.58 -17.75
CA ALA A 981 -13.10 -38.40 -18.60
C ALA A 981 -13.82 -38.63 -19.94
N GLY A 982 -13.67 -39.82 -20.53
CA GLY A 982 -14.36 -40.25 -21.74
C GLY A 982 -15.86 -40.38 -21.53
N ASP A 983 -16.29 -41.03 -20.45
CA ASP A 983 -17.69 -41.17 -20.06
C ASP A 983 -18.36 -39.80 -19.88
N ALA A 984 -17.68 -38.90 -19.17
CA ALA A 984 -18.12 -37.53 -18.93
C ALA A 984 -18.25 -36.76 -20.24
N ALA A 985 -17.28 -36.89 -21.16
CA ALA A 985 -17.33 -36.23 -22.47
C ALA A 985 -18.47 -36.76 -23.35
N VAL A 986 -18.68 -38.08 -23.42
CA VAL A 986 -19.81 -38.69 -24.15
C VAL A 986 -21.15 -38.24 -23.58
N THR A 987 -21.26 -38.22 -22.25
CA THR A 987 -22.46 -37.76 -21.55
C THR A 987 -22.71 -36.27 -21.84
N ALA A 988 -21.67 -35.44 -21.86
CA ALA A 988 -21.76 -34.04 -22.27
C ALA A 988 -22.28 -33.88 -23.71
N VAL A 989 -21.79 -34.68 -24.66
CA VAL A 989 -22.26 -34.65 -26.06
C VAL A 989 -23.74 -35.02 -26.13
N ARG A 990 -24.16 -36.10 -25.46
CA ARG A 990 -25.57 -36.53 -25.45
C ARG A 990 -26.49 -35.46 -24.87
N HIS A 991 -26.11 -34.82 -23.78
CA HIS A 991 -26.87 -33.71 -23.21
C HIS A 991 -26.87 -32.47 -24.11
N ALA A 992 -25.75 -32.14 -24.76
CA ALA A 992 -25.70 -31.03 -25.70
C ALA A 992 -26.65 -31.26 -26.88
N LEU A 993 -26.66 -32.47 -27.44
CA LEU A 993 -27.57 -32.86 -28.53
C LEU A 993 -29.04 -32.83 -28.08
N ALA A 994 -29.35 -33.41 -26.92
CA ALA A 994 -30.71 -33.43 -26.37
C ALA A 994 -31.26 -32.02 -26.10
N ASN A 995 -30.40 -31.09 -25.70
CA ASN A 995 -30.76 -29.71 -25.37
C ASN A 995 -30.58 -28.73 -26.55
N SER A 996 -30.23 -29.20 -27.75
CA SER A 996 -29.89 -28.35 -28.91
C SER A 996 -28.82 -27.29 -28.58
N ALA A 997 -27.86 -27.63 -27.73
CA ALA A 997 -26.73 -26.79 -27.34
C ALA A 997 -25.51 -27.04 -28.23
N ASP A 998 -24.48 -26.18 -28.11
CA ASP A 998 -23.24 -26.32 -28.87
C ASP A 998 -22.49 -27.61 -28.48
N THR A 999 -22.25 -28.47 -29.47
CA THR A 999 -21.53 -29.74 -29.30
C THR A 999 -20.03 -29.62 -29.51
N SER A 1000 -19.55 -28.45 -29.97
CA SER A 1000 -18.13 -28.24 -30.28
C SER A 1000 -17.21 -28.48 -29.08
N VAL A 1001 -17.62 -28.00 -27.90
CA VAL A 1001 -16.88 -28.15 -26.63
C VAL A 1001 -16.76 -29.61 -26.20
N PRO A 1002 -17.86 -30.36 -25.98
CA PRO A 1002 -17.76 -31.74 -25.51
C PRO A 1002 -17.12 -32.67 -26.54
N LEU A 1003 -17.34 -32.48 -27.85
CA LEU A 1003 -16.68 -33.28 -28.89
C LEU A 1003 -15.17 -33.05 -28.94
N THR A 1004 -14.71 -31.83 -28.62
CA THR A 1004 -13.27 -31.52 -28.56
C THR A 1004 -12.61 -32.21 -27.37
N TYR A 1005 -13.25 -32.20 -26.19
CA TYR A 1005 -12.73 -32.93 -25.04
C TYR A 1005 -12.76 -34.44 -25.25
N LEU A 1006 -13.80 -34.98 -25.90
CA LEU A 1006 -13.84 -36.39 -26.29
C LEU A 1006 -12.66 -36.74 -27.22
N ALA A 1007 -12.39 -35.91 -28.24
CA ALA A 1007 -11.26 -36.12 -29.14
C ALA A 1007 -9.90 -36.06 -28.41
N LEU A 1008 -9.73 -35.13 -27.46
CA LEU A 1008 -8.52 -35.03 -26.63
C LEU A 1008 -8.32 -36.29 -25.77
N VAL A 1009 -9.37 -36.78 -25.10
CA VAL A 1009 -9.33 -38.02 -24.31
C VAL A 1009 -8.91 -39.21 -25.18
N LEU A 1010 -9.52 -39.36 -26.37
CA LEU A 1010 -9.18 -40.43 -27.31
C LEU A 1010 -7.73 -40.32 -27.80
N ALA A 1011 -7.27 -39.14 -28.21
CA ALA A 1011 -5.91 -38.92 -28.67
C ALA A 1011 -4.86 -39.22 -27.59
N GLN A 1012 -5.12 -38.80 -26.34
CA GLN A 1012 -4.25 -39.07 -25.20
C GLN A 1012 -4.11 -40.57 -24.90
N SER A 1013 -5.19 -41.33 -25.16
CA SER A 1013 -5.25 -42.78 -24.98
C SER A 1013 -4.78 -43.63 -26.17
N GLY A 1014 -4.40 -42.98 -27.28
CA GLY A 1014 -3.96 -43.67 -28.50
C GLY A 1014 -5.09 -44.34 -29.29
N ARG A 1015 -6.32 -43.82 -29.18
CA ARG A 1015 -7.49 -44.29 -29.94
C ARG A 1015 -7.77 -43.37 -31.12
N PRO A 1016 -8.40 -43.86 -32.20
CA PRO A 1016 -8.69 -43.06 -33.39
C PRO A 1016 -9.65 -41.90 -33.07
N VAL A 1017 -9.45 -40.74 -33.70
CA VAL A 1017 -10.22 -39.50 -33.44
C VAL A 1017 -11.06 -39.05 -34.62
N GLU A 1018 -10.83 -39.62 -35.80
CA GLU A 1018 -11.38 -39.22 -37.10
C GLU A 1018 -12.91 -39.32 -37.14
N GLY A 1019 -13.48 -40.30 -36.44
CA GLY A 1019 -14.93 -40.45 -36.31
C GLY A 1019 -15.56 -39.28 -35.54
N VAL A 1020 -14.96 -38.89 -34.42
CA VAL A 1020 -15.44 -37.80 -33.56
C VAL A 1020 -15.25 -36.44 -34.25
N LEU A 1021 -14.12 -36.24 -34.93
CA LEU A 1021 -13.87 -35.01 -35.70
C LEU A 1021 -14.84 -34.85 -36.86
N ARG A 1022 -15.13 -35.92 -37.61
CA ARG A 1022 -16.15 -35.89 -38.68
C ARG A 1022 -17.54 -35.56 -38.14
N LEU A 1023 -17.91 -36.13 -36.98
CA LEU A 1023 -19.18 -35.80 -36.32
C LEU A 1023 -19.23 -34.33 -35.92
N ARG A 1024 -18.15 -33.79 -35.35
CA ARG A 1024 -18.04 -32.36 -34.99
C ARG A 1024 -18.17 -31.45 -36.20
N ASP A 1025 -17.50 -31.77 -37.30
CA ASP A 1025 -17.55 -30.98 -38.54
C ASP A 1025 -18.95 -31.01 -39.17
N ARG A 1026 -19.63 -32.16 -39.11
CA ARG A 1026 -21.02 -32.31 -39.59
C ARG A 1026 -22.02 -31.52 -38.75
N LEU A 1027 -21.90 -31.56 -37.43
CA LEU A 1027 -22.79 -30.84 -36.52
C LEU A 1027 -22.51 -29.33 -36.56
N GLY A 1028 -21.28 -28.94 -36.90
CA GLY A 1028 -20.84 -27.54 -36.97
C GLY A 1028 -20.79 -26.86 -35.60
N SER A 1029 -20.33 -25.62 -35.58
CA SER A 1029 -20.48 -24.73 -34.41
C SER A 1029 -21.38 -23.56 -34.79
N ALA A 1030 -22.29 -23.21 -33.89
CA ALA A 1030 -23.15 -22.02 -34.06
C ALA A 1030 -22.39 -20.70 -33.85
N TYR A 1031 -21.14 -20.74 -33.40
CA TYR A 1031 -20.36 -19.57 -33.02
C TYR A 1031 -18.98 -19.55 -33.69
N PRO A 1032 -18.39 -18.36 -33.91
CA PRO A 1032 -17.00 -18.25 -34.35
C PRO A 1032 -16.08 -18.97 -33.36
N THR A 1033 -15.09 -19.72 -33.86
CA THR A 1033 -14.13 -20.44 -33.03
C THR A 1033 -13.47 -19.50 -32.01
N PRO A 1034 -13.77 -19.61 -30.70
CA PRO A 1034 -13.13 -18.79 -29.68
C PRO A 1034 -11.65 -19.20 -29.52
N GLU A 1035 -10.86 -18.34 -28.87
CA GLU A 1035 -9.42 -18.56 -28.64
C GLU A 1035 -9.13 -19.89 -27.93
N TRP A 1036 -9.95 -20.27 -26.96
CA TRP A 1036 -9.77 -21.50 -26.19
C TRP A 1036 -10.06 -22.76 -27.03
N LEU A 1037 -11.00 -22.69 -27.98
CA LEU A 1037 -11.29 -23.83 -28.88
C LEU A 1037 -10.14 -24.01 -29.88
N ALA A 1038 -9.60 -22.90 -30.42
CA ALA A 1038 -8.41 -22.93 -31.27
C ALA A 1038 -7.17 -23.47 -30.53
N LEU A 1039 -7.04 -23.17 -29.23
CA LEU A 1039 -6.00 -23.76 -28.37
C LEU A 1039 -6.17 -25.29 -28.28
N ARG A 1040 -7.37 -25.78 -27.96
CA ARG A 1040 -7.62 -27.23 -27.79
C ARG A 1040 -7.51 -28.02 -29.10
N ASP A 1041 -7.93 -27.44 -30.22
CA ASP A 1041 -7.66 -28.01 -31.55
C ASP A 1041 -6.16 -28.10 -31.84
N GLY A 1042 -5.37 -27.14 -31.35
CA GLY A 1042 -3.93 -27.15 -31.48
C GLY A 1042 -3.25 -28.20 -30.60
N ASP A 1043 -3.70 -28.37 -29.34
CA ASP A 1043 -3.25 -29.47 -28.47
C ASP A 1043 -3.55 -30.83 -29.11
N LEU A 1044 -4.75 -31.00 -29.68
CA LEU A 1044 -5.14 -32.21 -30.40
C LEU A 1044 -4.25 -32.47 -31.62
N ALA A 1045 -4.07 -31.47 -32.49
CA ALA A 1045 -3.20 -31.55 -33.66
C ALA A 1045 -1.77 -31.97 -33.28
N ARG A 1046 -1.26 -31.46 -32.15
CA ARG A 1046 0.07 -31.85 -31.64
C ARG A 1046 0.12 -33.32 -31.23
N TRP A 1047 -0.90 -33.82 -30.52
CA TRP A 1047 -0.96 -35.22 -30.05
C TRP A 1047 -1.18 -36.26 -31.16
N VAL A 1048 -1.82 -35.86 -32.26
CA VAL A 1048 -1.93 -36.71 -33.47
C VAL A 1048 -0.70 -36.62 -34.38
N GLY A 1049 0.26 -35.74 -34.08
CA GLY A 1049 1.52 -35.63 -34.82
C GLY A 1049 1.49 -34.65 -36.00
N GLU A 1050 0.68 -33.58 -35.94
CA GLU A 1050 0.58 -32.52 -36.96
C GLU A 1050 1.14 -31.17 -36.44
N PRO A 1051 2.46 -31.03 -36.22
CA PRO A 1051 3.05 -29.88 -35.53
C PRO A 1051 2.87 -28.55 -36.27
N GLU A 1052 2.84 -28.52 -37.61
CA GLU A 1052 2.60 -27.30 -38.38
C GLU A 1052 1.15 -26.81 -38.25
N ARG A 1053 0.19 -27.73 -38.22
CA ARG A 1053 -1.22 -27.39 -37.98
C ARG A 1053 -1.39 -26.90 -36.55
N ALA A 1054 -0.79 -27.58 -35.59
CA ALA A 1054 -0.77 -27.15 -34.19
C ALA A 1054 -0.17 -25.74 -34.02
N LEU A 1055 0.93 -25.43 -34.73
CA LEU A 1055 1.53 -24.09 -34.71
C LEU A 1055 0.60 -23.00 -35.28
N ARG A 1056 -0.10 -23.28 -36.40
CA ARG A 1056 -1.07 -22.32 -36.97
C ARG A 1056 -2.22 -22.06 -36.01
N LEU A 1057 -2.75 -23.11 -35.38
CA LEU A 1057 -3.84 -23.01 -34.41
C LEU A 1057 -3.41 -22.29 -33.12
N GLY A 1058 -2.21 -22.60 -32.62
CA GLY A 1058 -1.61 -21.89 -31.48
C GLY A 1058 -1.44 -20.39 -31.75
N LYS A 1059 -0.90 -20.01 -32.91
CA LYS A 1059 -0.76 -18.59 -33.31
C LYS A 1059 -2.12 -17.89 -33.45
N ARG A 1060 -3.12 -18.59 -33.99
CA ARG A 1060 -4.49 -18.06 -34.08
C ARG A 1060 -5.07 -17.83 -32.68
N SER A 1061 -4.94 -18.81 -31.78
CA SER A 1061 -5.38 -18.69 -30.39
C SER A 1061 -4.68 -17.51 -29.69
N LEU A 1062 -3.36 -17.39 -29.84
CA LEU A 1062 -2.58 -16.30 -29.26
C LEU A 1062 -3.00 -14.93 -29.81
N THR A 1063 -3.31 -14.84 -31.10
CA THR A 1063 -3.81 -13.60 -31.73
C THR A 1063 -5.18 -13.21 -31.15
N LEU A 1064 -6.11 -14.16 -31.05
CA LEU A 1064 -7.44 -13.94 -30.47
C LEU A 1064 -7.38 -13.60 -28.98
N ALA A 1065 -6.45 -14.20 -28.23
CA ALA A 1065 -6.22 -13.88 -26.83
C ALA A 1065 -5.70 -12.44 -26.65
N ASN A 1066 -4.81 -11.98 -27.54
CA ASN A 1066 -4.26 -10.62 -27.50
C ASN A 1066 -5.25 -9.52 -27.88
N THR A 1067 -6.28 -9.81 -28.68
CA THR A 1067 -7.26 -8.80 -29.10
C THR A 1067 -8.32 -8.50 -28.03
N ARG A 1068 -8.41 -9.31 -26.97
CA ARG A 1068 -9.36 -9.09 -25.87
C ARG A 1068 -8.91 -7.93 -24.98
N ARG A 1069 -9.72 -6.86 -24.93
CA ARG A 1069 -9.49 -5.68 -24.08
C ARG A 1069 -9.57 -5.94 -22.57
N ASN A 1070 -10.10 -7.09 -22.14
CA ASN A 1070 -10.54 -7.32 -20.75
C ASN A 1070 -9.55 -8.09 -19.84
N GLY A 1071 -8.26 -8.20 -20.19
CA GLY A 1071 -7.24 -8.62 -19.22
C GLY A 1071 -7.24 -10.10 -18.80
N TYR A 1072 -7.97 -10.99 -19.49
CA TYR A 1072 -7.96 -12.42 -19.18
C TYR A 1072 -6.64 -13.07 -19.63
N ILE A 1073 -5.76 -13.35 -18.68
CA ILE A 1073 -4.37 -13.77 -18.96
C ILE A 1073 -4.23 -15.28 -19.13
N ALA A 1074 -5.13 -16.11 -18.58
CA ALA A 1074 -5.00 -17.57 -18.69
C ALA A 1074 -4.93 -18.07 -20.15
N PRO A 1075 -5.81 -17.65 -21.10
CA PRO A 1075 -5.70 -18.10 -22.49
C PRO A 1075 -4.45 -17.55 -23.18
N LEU A 1076 -3.95 -16.39 -22.74
CA LEU A 1076 -2.71 -15.83 -23.26
C LEU A 1076 -1.52 -16.71 -22.85
N ILE A 1077 -1.51 -17.20 -21.60
CA ILE A 1077 -0.51 -18.16 -21.10
C ILE A 1077 -0.63 -19.48 -21.86
N GLU A 1078 -1.83 -20.06 -21.92
CA GLU A 1078 -2.05 -21.37 -22.57
C GLU A 1078 -1.70 -21.32 -24.07
N ALA A 1079 -2.09 -20.25 -24.78
CA ALA A 1079 -1.78 -20.08 -26.20
C ALA A 1079 -0.29 -19.80 -26.44
N ALA A 1080 0.37 -19.06 -25.54
CA ALA A 1080 1.81 -18.85 -25.58
C ALA A 1080 2.57 -20.16 -25.31
N ARG A 1081 2.12 -20.98 -24.34
CA ARG A 1081 2.63 -22.33 -24.11
C ARG A 1081 2.55 -23.16 -25.38
N LEU A 1082 1.35 -23.35 -25.93
CA LEU A 1082 1.14 -24.21 -27.10
C LEU A 1082 2.00 -23.72 -28.28
N THR A 1083 1.96 -22.42 -28.58
CA THR A 1083 2.74 -21.84 -29.68
C THR A 1083 4.24 -22.06 -29.48
N GLY A 1084 4.73 -21.85 -28.25
CA GLY A 1084 6.14 -22.07 -27.91
C GLY A 1084 6.55 -23.54 -28.01
N GLN A 1085 5.71 -24.47 -27.53
CA GLN A 1085 5.93 -25.91 -27.67
C GLN A 1085 6.05 -26.30 -29.16
N CYS A 1086 5.09 -25.87 -29.98
CA CYS A 1086 5.11 -26.15 -31.41
C CYS A 1086 6.34 -25.54 -32.10
N LEU A 1087 6.77 -24.33 -31.71
CA LEU A 1087 7.99 -23.70 -32.24
C LEU A 1087 9.25 -24.52 -31.90
N VAL A 1088 9.33 -25.09 -30.70
CA VAL A 1088 10.43 -25.99 -30.32
C VAL A 1088 10.40 -27.26 -31.18
N GLU A 1089 9.22 -27.85 -31.37
CA GLU A 1089 9.04 -29.08 -32.17
C GLU A 1089 9.42 -28.90 -33.65
N VAL A 1090 9.10 -27.75 -34.26
CA VAL A 1090 9.51 -27.42 -35.65
C VAL A 1090 10.94 -26.85 -35.74
N GLY A 1091 11.72 -26.89 -34.66
CA GLY A 1091 13.12 -26.46 -34.64
C GLY A 1091 13.37 -24.94 -34.52
N ARG A 1092 12.33 -24.11 -34.41
CA ARG A 1092 12.39 -22.64 -34.27
C ARG A 1092 12.57 -22.19 -32.82
N ARG A 1093 13.62 -22.70 -32.17
CA ARG A 1093 13.85 -22.52 -30.72
C ARG A 1093 14.05 -21.05 -30.31
N SER A 1094 14.72 -20.24 -31.13
CA SER A 1094 14.93 -18.81 -30.87
C SER A 1094 13.63 -18.02 -30.71
N ASP A 1095 12.62 -18.38 -31.49
CA ASP A 1095 11.30 -17.74 -31.47
C ASP A 1095 10.46 -18.24 -30.29
N ALA A 1096 10.71 -19.47 -29.84
CA ALA A 1096 10.00 -20.10 -28.73
C ALA A 1096 10.42 -19.52 -27.37
N LEU A 1097 11.72 -19.27 -27.17
CA LEU A 1097 12.29 -18.83 -25.90
C LEU A 1097 11.59 -17.61 -25.28
N PRO A 1098 11.51 -16.43 -25.94
CA PRO A 1098 10.90 -15.25 -25.33
C PRO A 1098 9.43 -15.46 -25.00
N LEU A 1099 8.72 -16.24 -25.82
CA LEU A 1099 7.31 -16.53 -25.63
C LEU A 1099 7.07 -17.45 -24.42
N LEU A 1100 7.86 -18.52 -24.31
CA LEU A 1100 7.76 -19.48 -23.20
C LEU A 1100 8.27 -18.89 -21.88
N GLU A 1101 9.30 -18.06 -21.89
CA GLU A 1101 9.79 -17.36 -20.70
C GLU A 1101 8.74 -16.38 -20.16
N GLN A 1102 8.13 -15.61 -21.05
CA GLN A 1102 7.03 -14.72 -20.69
C GLN A 1102 5.83 -15.53 -20.16
N ALA A 1103 5.51 -16.66 -20.78
CA ALA A 1103 4.44 -17.55 -20.33
C ALA A 1103 4.73 -18.06 -18.91
N LEU A 1104 5.92 -18.63 -18.65
CA LEU A 1104 6.30 -19.15 -17.33
C LEU A 1104 6.23 -18.08 -16.23
N SER A 1105 6.74 -16.88 -16.53
CA SER A 1105 6.67 -15.74 -15.59
C SER A 1105 5.23 -15.39 -15.24
N ARG A 1106 4.33 -15.36 -16.24
CA ARG A 1106 2.90 -15.08 -16.02
C ARG A 1106 2.20 -16.23 -15.29
N THR A 1107 2.48 -17.48 -15.64
CA THR A 1107 1.94 -18.65 -14.94
C THR A 1107 2.20 -18.59 -13.44
N ARG A 1108 3.44 -18.28 -13.06
CA ARG A 1108 3.84 -18.13 -11.64
C ARG A 1108 3.20 -16.92 -10.96
N GLN A 1109 3.03 -15.82 -11.69
CA GLN A 1109 2.34 -14.64 -11.18
C GLN A 1109 0.86 -14.90 -10.88
N PHE A 1110 0.18 -15.69 -11.72
CA PHE A 1110 -1.25 -15.96 -11.63
C PHE A 1110 -1.59 -17.27 -10.90
N VAL A 1111 -0.58 -18.03 -10.45
CA VAL A 1111 -0.74 -19.34 -9.79
C VAL A 1111 -1.58 -20.29 -10.66
N LEU A 1112 -1.22 -20.40 -11.95
CA LEU A 1112 -1.87 -21.31 -12.90
C LEU A 1112 -1.10 -22.63 -12.98
N VAL A 1113 -1.23 -23.44 -11.93
CA VAL A 1113 -0.34 -24.59 -11.67
C VAL A 1113 -0.34 -25.59 -12.84
N GLN A 1114 -1.48 -25.79 -13.52
CA GLN A 1114 -1.57 -26.76 -14.62
C GLN A 1114 -0.70 -26.42 -15.83
N GLU A 1115 -0.34 -25.15 -16.03
CA GLU A 1115 0.45 -24.73 -17.18
C GLU A 1115 1.97 -24.69 -16.89
N GLU A 1116 2.38 -24.72 -15.62
CA GLU A 1116 3.77 -24.50 -15.25
C GLU A 1116 4.71 -25.61 -15.75
N LEU A 1117 4.39 -26.87 -15.43
CA LEU A 1117 5.21 -28.01 -15.84
C LEU A 1117 5.31 -28.17 -17.37
N PRO A 1118 4.20 -28.08 -18.14
CA PRO A 1118 4.27 -28.09 -19.61
C PRO A 1118 5.18 -27.00 -20.21
N ILE A 1119 5.18 -25.79 -19.63
CA ILE A 1119 6.03 -24.68 -20.09
C ILE A 1119 7.50 -24.96 -19.75
N ARG A 1120 7.78 -25.44 -18.54
CA ARG A 1120 9.16 -25.80 -18.12
C ARG A 1120 9.75 -26.89 -19.00
N VAL A 1121 8.97 -27.92 -19.36
CA VAL A 1121 9.41 -28.97 -20.30
C VAL A 1121 9.76 -28.37 -21.67
N ALA A 1122 8.92 -27.46 -22.18
CA ALA A 1122 9.17 -26.79 -23.45
C ALA A 1122 10.44 -25.92 -23.41
N LEU A 1123 10.63 -25.14 -22.34
CA LEU A 1123 11.84 -24.33 -22.12
C LEU A 1123 13.09 -25.19 -22.00
N ALA A 1124 13.02 -26.30 -21.26
CA ALA A 1124 14.15 -27.22 -21.13
C ALA A 1124 14.57 -27.78 -22.49
N ARG A 1125 13.62 -28.17 -23.35
CA ARG A 1125 13.90 -28.60 -24.73
C ARG A 1125 14.48 -27.48 -25.60
N ALA A 1126 14.02 -26.24 -25.42
CA ALA A 1126 14.55 -25.08 -26.14
C ALA A 1126 15.99 -24.76 -25.72
N TYR A 1127 16.29 -24.86 -24.42
CA TYR A 1127 17.60 -24.57 -23.84
C TYR A 1127 18.62 -25.69 -24.04
N ALA A 1128 18.20 -26.95 -24.07
CA ALA A 1128 19.08 -28.11 -24.09
C ALA A 1128 20.29 -28.02 -25.04
N PRO A 1129 20.16 -27.53 -26.29
CA PRO A 1129 21.32 -27.43 -27.20
C PRO A 1129 22.34 -26.34 -26.82
N SER A 1130 21.94 -25.32 -26.07
CA SER A 1130 22.75 -24.13 -25.77
C SER A 1130 23.20 -24.03 -24.32
N ASP A 1131 22.34 -24.46 -23.39
CA ASP A 1131 22.59 -24.47 -21.94
C ASP A 1131 21.90 -25.68 -21.30
N PRO A 1132 22.50 -26.88 -21.43
CA PRO A 1132 21.92 -28.11 -20.90
C PRO A 1132 21.84 -28.11 -19.37
N GLN A 1133 22.69 -27.35 -18.66
CA GLN A 1133 22.63 -27.24 -17.20
C GLN A 1133 21.41 -26.44 -16.76
N ARG A 1134 21.11 -25.32 -17.43
CA ARG A 1134 19.87 -24.58 -17.18
C ARG A 1134 18.64 -25.43 -17.51
N ALA A 1135 18.67 -26.20 -18.59
CA ALA A 1135 17.59 -27.12 -18.92
C ALA A 1135 17.36 -28.17 -17.81
N LEU A 1136 18.43 -28.74 -17.24
CA LEU A 1136 18.32 -29.67 -16.11
C LEU A 1136 17.80 -29.00 -14.83
N ARG A 1137 18.22 -27.77 -14.52
CA ARG A 1137 17.71 -27.01 -13.36
C ARG A 1137 16.22 -26.74 -13.47
N LEU A 1138 15.73 -26.33 -14.64
CA LEU A 1138 14.31 -26.11 -14.91
C LEU A 1138 13.45 -27.35 -14.63
N LEU A 1139 14.00 -28.55 -14.86
CA LEU A 1139 13.37 -29.85 -14.62
C LEU A 1139 13.69 -30.46 -13.24
N ALA A 1140 14.60 -29.85 -12.46
CA ALA A 1140 15.01 -30.31 -11.13
C ALA A 1140 14.36 -29.50 -10.00
N GLU A 1141 14.09 -28.21 -10.22
CA GLU A 1141 13.28 -27.38 -9.34
C GLU A 1141 11.87 -27.98 -9.25
N GLY A 1142 11.56 -28.57 -8.09
CA GLY A 1142 10.36 -29.38 -7.88
C GLY A 1142 9.08 -28.74 -8.40
N PHE A 1143 8.35 -29.49 -9.21
CA PHE A 1143 6.91 -29.33 -9.32
C PHE A 1143 6.33 -30.13 -8.15
N ASP A 1144 5.74 -29.45 -7.18
CA ASP A 1144 5.11 -30.10 -6.04
C ASP A 1144 3.83 -30.78 -6.54
N HIS A 1145 3.84 -32.11 -6.63
CA HIS A 1145 2.63 -32.86 -6.98
C HIS A 1145 1.65 -32.69 -5.82
N ARG A 1146 0.60 -31.88 -6.00
CA ARG A 1146 -0.37 -31.55 -4.93
C ARG A 1146 -1.25 -32.74 -4.52
N GLY A 1147 -1.11 -33.91 -5.16
CA GLY A 1147 -1.72 -35.17 -4.80
C GLY A 1147 -1.16 -36.34 -5.60
N GLU A 1148 -1.31 -37.57 -5.09
CA GLU A 1148 -1.02 -38.80 -5.86
C GLU A 1148 -1.94 -38.90 -7.08
N GLY A 1149 -1.40 -39.27 -8.25
CA GLY A 1149 -2.17 -39.46 -9.49
C GLY A 1149 -2.51 -38.20 -10.29
N GLU A 1150 -2.00 -37.03 -9.90
CA GLU A 1150 -2.19 -35.77 -10.66
C GLU A 1150 -0.97 -35.44 -11.55
N TYR A 1151 -1.23 -34.84 -12.71
CA TYR A 1151 -0.21 -34.38 -13.68
C TYR A 1151 0.77 -35.44 -14.17
N ARG A 1152 0.45 -36.71 -13.96
CA ARG A 1152 1.30 -37.86 -14.24
C ARG A 1152 1.97 -37.82 -15.61
N TRP A 1153 1.22 -37.45 -16.64
CA TRP A 1153 1.68 -37.40 -18.04
C TRP A 1153 2.73 -36.30 -18.27
N PHE A 1154 2.57 -35.15 -17.62
CA PHE A 1154 3.54 -34.08 -17.67
C PHE A 1154 4.80 -34.43 -16.88
N THR A 1155 4.66 -35.16 -15.77
CA THR A 1155 5.79 -35.73 -15.03
C THR A 1155 6.56 -36.74 -15.88
N ALA A 1156 5.87 -37.61 -16.61
CA ALA A 1156 6.48 -38.55 -17.55
C ALA A 1156 7.28 -37.81 -18.65
N GLU A 1157 6.71 -36.76 -19.24
CA GLU A 1157 7.37 -35.91 -20.24
C GLU A 1157 8.62 -35.19 -19.69
N ALA A 1158 8.57 -34.72 -18.44
CA ALA A 1158 9.70 -34.10 -17.77
C ALA A 1158 10.84 -35.11 -17.55
N HIS A 1159 10.52 -36.31 -17.07
CA HIS A 1159 11.50 -37.40 -16.93
C HIS A 1159 12.09 -37.80 -18.28
N ALA A 1160 11.27 -37.94 -19.32
CA ALA A 1160 11.73 -38.27 -20.67
C ALA A 1160 12.73 -37.23 -21.20
N THR A 1161 12.35 -35.95 -21.10
CA THR A 1161 13.19 -34.82 -21.53
C THR A 1161 14.50 -34.75 -20.74
N ARG A 1162 14.44 -34.97 -19.42
CA ARG A 1162 15.64 -35.02 -18.57
C ARG A 1162 16.56 -36.18 -18.94
N GLY A 1163 15.99 -37.34 -19.28
CA GLY A 1163 16.74 -38.50 -19.78
C GLY A 1163 17.47 -38.19 -21.10
N GLU A 1164 16.78 -37.57 -22.06
CA GLU A 1164 17.36 -37.12 -23.33
C GLU A 1164 18.55 -36.18 -23.11
N ILE A 1165 18.39 -35.14 -22.28
CA ILE A 1165 19.46 -34.18 -21.97
C ILE A 1165 20.66 -34.87 -21.30
N LEU A 1166 20.41 -35.76 -20.33
CA LEU A 1166 21.47 -36.47 -19.62
C LEU A 1166 22.25 -37.42 -20.53
N ARG A 1167 21.57 -38.08 -21.48
CA ARG A 1167 22.21 -38.92 -22.49
C ARG A 1167 23.11 -38.07 -23.37
N ASP A 1168 22.63 -36.93 -23.84
CA ASP A 1168 23.39 -36.01 -24.71
C ASP A 1168 24.60 -35.40 -23.96
N LEU A 1169 24.55 -35.31 -22.63
CA LEU A 1169 25.67 -34.95 -21.75
C LEU A 1169 26.62 -36.11 -21.40
N GLY A 1170 26.44 -37.31 -21.96
CA GLY A 1170 27.29 -38.47 -21.69
C GLY A 1170 27.09 -39.10 -20.32
N ARG A 1171 25.88 -39.02 -19.74
CA ARG A 1171 25.51 -39.63 -18.44
C ARG A 1171 24.47 -40.75 -18.61
N PRO A 1172 24.83 -41.87 -19.28
CA PRO A 1172 23.87 -42.90 -19.72
C PRO A 1172 23.11 -43.58 -18.56
N ASP A 1173 23.77 -43.87 -17.43
CA ASP A 1173 23.09 -44.52 -16.30
C ASP A 1173 22.00 -43.64 -15.68
N ALA A 1174 22.27 -42.33 -15.59
CA ALA A 1174 21.28 -41.38 -15.11
C ALA A 1174 20.16 -41.20 -16.14
N ALA A 1175 20.51 -41.16 -17.43
CA ALA A 1175 19.55 -41.09 -18.51
C ALA A 1175 18.58 -42.28 -18.51
N GLU A 1176 19.09 -43.51 -18.36
CA GLU A 1176 18.27 -44.72 -18.35
C GLU A 1176 17.35 -44.78 -17.12
N ARG A 1177 17.81 -44.33 -15.94
CA ARG A 1177 16.93 -44.20 -14.76
C ARG A 1177 15.75 -43.26 -15.03
N HIS A 1178 16.01 -42.10 -15.63
CA HIS A 1178 14.95 -41.16 -15.98
C HIS A 1178 14.03 -41.70 -17.09
N ARG A 1179 14.59 -42.39 -18.10
CA ARG A 1179 13.82 -43.05 -19.17
C ARG A 1179 12.92 -44.15 -18.61
N ALA A 1180 13.43 -45.02 -17.74
CA ALA A 1180 12.66 -46.06 -17.07
C ALA A 1180 11.52 -45.48 -16.23
N ARG A 1181 11.78 -44.40 -15.49
CA ARG A 1181 10.73 -43.69 -14.75
C ARG A 1181 9.67 -43.08 -15.66
N ALA A 1182 10.06 -42.49 -16.80
CA ALA A 1182 9.13 -41.98 -17.80
C ALA A 1182 8.26 -43.09 -18.40
N LEU A 1183 8.83 -44.27 -18.70
CA LEU A 1183 8.07 -45.43 -19.16
C LEU A 1183 7.09 -45.92 -18.09
N ALA A 1184 7.53 -46.11 -16.85
CA ALA A 1184 6.65 -46.55 -15.76
C ALA A 1184 5.45 -45.59 -15.60
N LEU A 1185 5.72 -44.29 -15.56
CA LEU A 1185 4.68 -43.27 -15.51
C LEU A 1185 3.81 -43.23 -16.77
N ALA A 1186 4.29 -43.63 -17.94
CA ALA A 1186 3.47 -43.72 -19.14
C ALA A 1186 2.66 -45.04 -19.25
N SER A 1187 3.03 -46.08 -18.49
CA SER A 1187 2.56 -47.47 -18.66
C SER A 1187 1.79 -48.11 -17.48
N GLU A 1188 1.81 -47.60 -16.23
CA GLU A 1188 1.13 -48.22 -15.04
C GLU A 1188 -0.29 -47.64 -14.69
N PRO A 1189 -1.04 -48.07 -13.64
CA PRO A 1189 -2.02 -49.15 -13.63
C PRO A 1189 -3.51 -48.69 -13.56
N THR A 1190 -3.90 -47.52 -14.10
CA THR A 1190 -5.29 -47.00 -13.99
C THR A 1190 -6.15 -47.19 -15.23
N GLY A 1191 -5.71 -48.04 -16.17
CA GLY A 1191 -6.51 -48.52 -17.30
C GLY A 1191 -6.17 -47.92 -18.66
N TRP A 1192 -5.62 -46.70 -18.74
CA TRP A 1192 -5.30 -46.03 -20.02
C TRP A 1192 -3.84 -45.52 -20.03
N GLU A 1193 -3.10 -45.81 -21.10
CA GLU A 1193 -1.70 -45.44 -21.28
C GLU A 1193 -1.54 -44.06 -21.94
N TYR A 1194 -0.43 -43.36 -21.66
CA TYR A 1194 -0.10 -42.10 -22.33
C TYR A 1194 0.55 -42.34 -23.70
N ALA A 1195 -0.30 -42.57 -24.71
CA ALA A 1195 0.13 -42.98 -26.04
C ALA A 1195 1.08 -41.99 -26.74
N PRO A 1196 0.91 -40.64 -26.66
CA PRO A 1196 1.83 -39.71 -27.30
C PRO A 1196 3.30 -39.91 -26.88
N LEU A 1197 3.56 -40.14 -25.60
CA LEU A 1197 4.93 -40.37 -25.10
C LEU A 1197 5.42 -41.79 -25.42
N LEU A 1198 4.55 -42.80 -25.34
CA LEU A 1198 4.93 -44.18 -25.68
C LEU A 1198 5.32 -44.34 -27.15
N ARG A 1199 4.65 -43.65 -28.08
CA ARG A 1199 5.06 -43.59 -29.49
C ARG A 1199 6.50 -43.09 -29.64
N ARG A 1200 6.94 -42.20 -28.76
CA ARG A 1200 8.29 -41.62 -28.78
C ARG A 1200 9.33 -42.48 -28.08
N LEU A 1201 9.00 -43.07 -26.93
CA LEU A 1201 9.97 -43.78 -26.08
C LEU A 1201 10.06 -45.29 -26.37
N LYS A 1202 8.96 -45.92 -26.75
CA LYS A 1202 8.88 -47.36 -27.02
C LYS A 1202 7.67 -47.70 -27.92
N PRO A 1203 7.75 -47.41 -29.23
CA PRO A 1203 6.64 -47.63 -30.17
C PRO A 1203 6.09 -49.07 -30.15
N SER A 1204 6.92 -50.05 -29.84
CA SER A 1204 6.54 -51.46 -29.76
C SER A 1204 5.47 -51.77 -28.71
N LEU A 1205 5.29 -50.93 -27.68
CA LEU A 1205 4.22 -51.08 -26.69
C LEU A 1205 2.83 -50.68 -27.23
N LEU A 1206 2.79 -49.96 -28.35
CA LEU A 1206 1.56 -49.55 -29.02
C LEU A 1206 1.29 -50.37 -30.30
N ALA A 1207 2.19 -51.29 -30.65
CA ALA A 1207 2.24 -51.92 -31.97
C ALA A 1207 1.23 -53.07 -32.20
N ASP A 1208 0.36 -53.37 -31.24
CA ASP A 1208 -0.74 -54.33 -31.40
C ASP A 1208 -2.04 -53.61 -31.84
N GLY A 1209 -2.02 -53.01 -33.04
CA GLY A 1209 -3.20 -52.39 -33.67
C GLY A 1209 -3.72 -51.08 -33.04
N GLU A 1210 -4.53 -50.34 -33.78
CA GLU A 1210 -5.27 -49.19 -33.20
C GLU A 1210 -6.20 -49.71 -32.11
N ARG A 1211 -6.09 -49.15 -30.90
CA ARG A 1211 -6.97 -49.52 -29.79
C ARG A 1211 -8.43 -49.26 -30.20
N PRO A 1212 -9.34 -50.24 -30.02
CA PRO A 1212 -10.74 -50.08 -30.44
C PRO A 1212 -11.38 -48.90 -29.71
N LEU A 1213 -12.39 -48.27 -30.29
CA LEU A 1213 -13.15 -47.24 -29.59
C LEU A 1213 -13.97 -47.84 -28.43
N PRO A 1214 -14.16 -47.12 -27.30
CA PRO A 1214 -15.07 -47.57 -26.25
C PRO A 1214 -16.49 -47.77 -26.80
N ALA A 1215 -17.21 -48.77 -26.29
CA ALA A 1215 -18.54 -49.16 -26.79
C ALA A 1215 -19.53 -47.98 -26.82
N GLN A 1216 -19.51 -47.12 -25.81
CA GLN A 1216 -20.33 -45.91 -25.75
C GLN A 1216 -19.98 -44.85 -26.81
N VAL A 1217 -18.72 -44.76 -27.24
CA VAL A 1217 -18.30 -43.86 -28.33
C VAL A 1217 -18.75 -44.44 -29.66
N LEU A 1218 -18.63 -45.76 -29.85
CA LEU A 1218 -19.17 -46.45 -31.02
C LEU A 1218 -20.70 -46.27 -31.12
N ALA A 1219 -21.41 -46.42 -30.00
CA ALA A 1219 -22.85 -46.18 -29.93
C ALA A 1219 -23.19 -44.73 -30.30
N LEU A 1220 -22.51 -43.75 -29.72
CA LEU A 1220 -22.70 -42.33 -30.05
C LEU A 1220 -22.43 -42.05 -31.54
N LEU A 1221 -21.35 -42.60 -32.10
CA LEU A 1221 -21.04 -42.43 -33.52
C LEU A 1221 -22.06 -43.13 -34.41
N ALA A 1222 -22.58 -44.30 -34.02
CA ALA A 1222 -23.60 -45.01 -34.78
C ALA A 1222 -24.99 -44.34 -34.71
N GLU A 1223 -25.34 -43.76 -33.57
CA GLU A 1223 -26.57 -42.97 -33.36
C GLU A 1223 -26.62 -41.73 -34.27
N TRP A 1224 -25.45 -41.19 -34.66
CA TRP A 1224 -25.32 -39.90 -35.37
C TRP A 1224 -24.49 -39.97 -36.67
N ALA A 1225 -24.08 -41.16 -37.10
CA ALA A 1225 -23.57 -41.45 -38.44
C ALA A 1225 -24.69 -41.30 -39.46
#